data_AF-A0AAU1YJ50-F1
#
_entry.id   AF-A0AAU1YJ50-F1
#
_cell.length_a   1.000
_cell.length_b   1.000
_cell.length_c   1.000
_cell.angle_alpha   90.00
_cell.angle_beta   90.00
_cell.angle_gamma   90.00
#
_symmetry.space_group_name_H-M   'P 1'
#
loop_
_entity.id
_entity.type
_entity.pdbx_description
1 polymer ?
#
loop_
_entity_poly.entity_id
_entity_poly.type
_entity_poly.pdbx_seq_one_letter_code
_entity_poly.pdbx_strand_id
1 'polypeptide(L)'
;MQFPLAPGAHRDRRPASTPPPGPPATPARSGGESGPSPHRSAFRPDIEGLRAVAVLAVLAFHAGVPGLAGGFVGVDVFFVVSGYLITGLLVREAVTTGRIRLLDFFSRRARRLLPSAAVVLGAVALAGAWLTVPLRRADLEHDVVAAALSAANWRFVAQQTDYLAAGHDQSPLLHFWSLAVEEQFYLLWAPLLALAVLGAARAVRRGRAVRAVVALAAVPLVLVSFALSLHWTERSASLAYLATPSRVWQFGAGALLALLPWHLMRGPRPLRLLCGWAGGAAIVWCVVSYDASTPYPGRAALVPTLATAAVILAAIPGRGERTAMGTYGVGRLLAGRAPRAVGRLSYNLYLWHWPVLVLAEARFGGLGWPVKCALTLAAALPAYATMRWVERPLRRSRTVSEFPRRGLSVGVTAVVLPVVLALVVGTTTLNLLGPAAPVELSGLPPGAVSGPHLLARTAGAPLTGGPVVPAPAQARKDFPPDGACEVAPAVTRSPDCLFGAVDSPDRIVLLGDSHAGQWFSSMLAIASQRGWALQEFVKQGCPLPQLAVDSPQLGRAYRECDTWRADTLERLRQQPKPRLIVIASLNRYTADPRLLAEGWEKTLEPLRATGAPIVYLEDTPVPGTDVPACVSGSPGTPAACAFSRADAQQTDPLARRIASGALPGVLGVSVNPVLCPGDGPTCPAVLDRILLYRDDSHLTNVAAVVLTPRLERLLTESGALPAVAASGTSGASGTSGTVGSAGAAGAAGWTQLLRDDFDGPAGSRPSDINWLHDTGTCYPGCPAAQWGTGEVETMTDSTDNVRLDGKGALEIVPTRTDGRWSSGRVETRRSDFAPPPGGTLRIEASIALPDVTGAKAAGYWPAFWTLGAPLRDGYTGWPGIGELDVMESVNGRDSVFATMHCGILEGGPCQEPAGLSSGPQPCDGCRSGFHSYAVEVDLAPGAEEVRWYLDGRVHHRVAASRMDPETWKRAVDHGLFLILNVAVGGSLPLADGARPGPDTEPGHPMRVDHVTVSSRAPASR
;
A
#
# COMPACT_ATOMS: atom_id res chain seq x y z
N MET A 1 6.07 61.35 38.29
CA MET A 1 4.64 61.57 37.94
C MET A 1 4.55 62.46 36.73
N GLN A 2 3.54 62.24 35.89
CA GLN A 2 3.00 63.14 34.84
C GLN A 2 2.67 64.55 35.39
N PHE A 3 2.40 65.64 34.66
CA PHE A 3 2.18 66.04 33.24
C PHE A 3 2.46 67.60 33.18
N PRO A 4 2.19 68.44 32.13
CA PRO A 4 1.44 68.27 30.87
C PRO A 4 2.20 68.75 29.59
N LEU A 5 1.46 69.10 28.52
CA LEU A 5 1.87 69.12 27.10
C LEU A 5 1.91 70.50 26.42
N ALA A 6 2.83 70.65 25.44
CA ALA A 6 2.69 71.37 24.15
C ALA A 6 2.50 72.93 24.12
N PRO A 7 2.54 73.59 22.93
CA PRO A 7 3.67 73.66 21.98
C PRO A 7 3.99 75.10 21.47
N GLY A 8 5.09 75.29 20.72
CA GLY A 8 5.38 76.56 20.02
C GLY A 8 6.49 76.42 18.96
N ALA A 9 6.40 77.15 17.84
CA ALA A 9 7.24 76.96 16.65
C ALA A 9 7.78 78.27 16.04
N HIS A 10 8.86 78.17 15.25
CA HIS A 10 9.39 79.18 14.31
C HIS A 10 9.98 80.50 14.90
N ARG A 11 11.00 81.18 14.33
CA ARG A 11 12.06 80.82 13.33
C ARG A 11 13.15 81.93 13.32
N ASP A 12 14.36 81.57 12.90
CA ASP A 12 15.43 82.38 12.23
C ASP A 12 15.79 83.82 12.67
N ARG A 13 17.11 84.07 12.85
CA ARG A 13 17.83 85.30 12.39
C ARG A 13 19.36 85.21 12.61
N ARG A 14 20.16 85.21 11.52
CA ARG A 14 21.55 85.75 11.43
C ARG A 14 21.97 85.99 9.97
N PRO A 15 22.57 87.15 9.63
CA PRO A 15 23.27 87.37 8.35
C PRO A 15 24.73 87.86 8.51
N ALA A 16 25.61 87.57 7.53
CA ALA A 16 26.70 88.44 6.98
C ALA A 16 27.67 87.67 6.05
N SER A 17 28.44 88.37 5.20
CA SER A 17 29.22 87.87 4.05
C SER A 17 30.76 88.19 4.12
N THR A 18 31.68 87.82 3.20
CA THR A 18 31.54 87.22 1.84
C THR A 18 32.46 85.98 1.53
N PRO A 19 33.53 85.94 0.67
CA PRO A 19 33.66 84.79 -0.26
C PRO A 19 35.10 84.13 -0.34
N PRO A 20 35.58 83.46 -1.43
CA PRO A 20 36.05 82.06 -1.38
C PRO A 20 37.57 81.86 -1.65
N PRO A 21 38.13 80.64 -1.50
CA PRO A 21 38.44 79.84 -2.71
C PRO A 21 38.46 78.29 -2.55
N GLY A 22 38.40 77.57 -3.68
CA GLY A 22 39.16 76.33 -4.01
C GLY A 22 39.01 75.04 -3.17
N PRO A 23 38.84 73.84 -3.80
CA PRO A 23 38.82 72.56 -3.08
C PRO A 23 40.24 71.98 -2.86
N PRO A 24 40.62 71.58 -1.62
CA PRO A 24 41.83 70.81 -1.39
C PRO A 24 41.57 69.28 -1.37
N ALA A 25 42.65 68.53 -1.65
CA ALA A 25 42.62 67.09 -1.89
C ALA A 25 42.52 66.21 -0.63
N THR A 26 42.37 64.90 -0.89
CA THR A 26 42.19 63.81 0.08
C THR A 26 43.34 63.70 1.10
N PRO A 27 43.06 63.53 2.41
CA PRO A 27 44.06 63.10 3.37
C PRO A 27 44.23 61.57 3.34
N ALA A 28 45.47 61.11 3.23
CA ALA A 28 45.82 59.70 3.32
C ALA A 28 45.54 59.14 4.73
N ARG A 29 44.97 57.93 4.83
CA ARG A 29 44.87 57.22 6.11
C ARG A 29 46.21 56.54 6.41
N SER A 30 46.90 57.04 7.42
CA SER A 30 48.04 56.38 8.05
C SER A 30 47.64 55.00 8.60
N GLY A 31 48.62 54.09 8.63
CA GLY A 31 48.39 52.69 9.00
C GLY A 31 48.07 52.52 10.48
N GLY A 32 46.97 51.82 10.77
CA GLY A 32 46.79 51.09 12.02
C GLY A 32 47.00 49.61 11.72
N GLU A 33 47.90 48.95 12.46
CA GLU A 33 48.19 47.53 12.28
C GLU A 33 46.94 46.69 12.55
N SER A 34 46.40 46.08 11.49
CA SER A 34 45.35 45.09 11.63
C SER A 34 46.00 43.73 11.85
N GLY A 35 45.87 43.19 13.07
CA GLY A 35 46.31 41.84 13.39
C GLY A 35 45.75 40.82 12.39
N PRO A 36 46.48 39.73 12.11
CA PRO A 36 46.20 38.85 10.97
C PRO A 36 44.79 38.26 11.04
N SER A 37 43.91 38.79 10.20
CA SER A 37 42.52 38.31 10.12
C SER A 37 42.50 36.85 9.64
N PRO A 38 41.71 35.96 10.29
CA PRO A 38 41.77 34.53 10.02
C PRO A 38 41.41 34.24 8.56
N HIS A 39 42.30 33.52 7.87
CA HIS A 39 42.25 33.29 6.43
C HIS A 39 40.84 32.98 5.90
N ARG A 40 40.24 33.95 5.20
CA ARG A 40 39.00 33.72 4.44
C ARG A 40 39.25 32.56 3.47
N SER A 41 38.40 31.55 3.51
CA SER A 41 38.41 30.49 2.48
C SER A 41 38.19 31.14 1.12
N ALA A 42 39.17 31.03 0.22
CA ALA A 42 39.02 31.53 -1.13
C ALA A 42 37.78 30.88 -1.78
N PHE A 43 36.92 31.72 -2.36
CA PHE A 43 35.68 31.32 -2.99
C PHE A 43 35.97 30.52 -4.29
N ARG A 44 35.24 29.42 -4.52
CA ARG A 44 35.41 28.52 -5.69
C ARG A 44 34.35 28.82 -6.78
N PRO A 45 34.65 29.70 -7.76
CA PRO A 45 33.70 30.03 -8.83
C PRO A 45 33.41 28.85 -9.76
N ASP A 46 34.36 27.94 -9.90
CA ASP A 46 34.28 26.69 -10.67
C ASP A 46 33.22 25.72 -10.10
N ILE A 47 33.05 25.66 -8.78
CA ILE A 47 32.04 24.79 -8.15
C ILE A 47 30.62 25.36 -8.33
N GLU A 48 30.46 26.70 -8.38
CA GLU A 48 29.18 27.28 -8.82
C GLU A 48 28.85 26.88 -10.27
N GLY A 49 29.82 26.94 -11.18
CA GLY A 49 29.63 26.50 -12.56
C GLY A 49 29.32 25.00 -12.69
N LEU A 50 29.97 24.15 -11.90
CA LEU A 50 29.71 22.70 -11.90
C LEU A 50 28.27 22.38 -11.44
N ARG A 51 27.75 23.13 -10.45
CA ARG A 51 26.33 23.06 -10.05
C ARG A 51 25.37 23.55 -11.14
N ALA A 52 25.83 24.35 -12.11
CA ALA A 52 25.02 24.72 -13.27
C ALA A 52 24.98 23.60 -14.31
N VAL A 53 26.10 22.93 -14.59
CA VAL A 53 26.12 21.73 -15.45
C VAL A 53 25.19 20.67 -14.89
N ALA A 54 25.30 20.39 -13.58
CA ALA A 54 24.45 19.45 -12.87
C ALA A 54 22.95 19.76 -12.97
N VAL A 55 22.54 21.02 -12.72
CA VAL A 55 21.12 21.39 -12.78
C VAL A 55 20.58 21.36 -14.22
N LEU A 56 21.36 21.81 -15.20
CA LEU A 56 20.93 21.85 -16.60
C LEU A 56 20.77 20.45 -17.19
N ALA A 57 21.61 19.49 -16.79
CA ALA A 57 21.45 18.09 -17.16
C ALA A 57 20.11 17.52 -16.65
N VAL A 58 19.80 17.69 -15.37
CA VAL A 58 18.53 17.19 -14.79
C VAL A 58 17.31 17.88 -15.41
N LEU A 59 17.39 19.18 -15.68
CA LEU A 59 16.33 19.92 -16.36
C LEU A 59 16.09 19.43 -17.79
N ALA A 60 17.15 19.14 -18.55
CA ALA A 60 17.04 18.60 -19.90
C ALA A 60 16.42 17.19 -19.92
N PHE A 61 16.78 16.35 -18.94
CA PHE A 61 16.16 15.04 -18.72
C PHE A 61 14.65 15.17 -18.41
N HIS A 62 14.27 15.98 -17.41
CA HIS A 62 12.85 16.17 -17.06
C HIS A 62 12.03 16.86 -18.17
N ALA A 63 12.67 17.67 -19.02
CA ALA A 63 12.02 18.23 -20.20
C ALA A 63 11.89 17.25 -21.38
N GLY A 64 12.45 16.03 -21.27
CA GLY A 64 12.42 15.02 -22.33
C GLY A 64 13.21 15.40 -23.58
N VAL A 65 14.30 16.17 -23.44
CA VAL A 65 15.08 16.64 -24.59
C VAL A 65 15.74 15.45 -25.31
N PRO A 66 15.51 15.25 -26.62
CA PRO A 66 16.09 14.14 -27.37
C PRO A 66 17.62 14.10 -27.26
N GLY A 67 18.16 12.91 -26.98
CA GLY A 67 19.61 12.69 -26.81
C GLY A 67 20.21 13.19 -25.50
N LEU A 68 19.41 13.61 -24.51
CA LEU A 68 19.85 14.01 -23.16
C LEU A 68 19.18 13.20 -22.04
N ALA A 69 18.76 11.96 -22.34
CA ALA A 69 18.06 11.06 -21.42
C ALA A 69 18.91 10.72 -20.16
N GLY A 70 20.24 10.73 -20.27
CA GLY A 70 21.15 10.50 -19.15
C GLY A 70 21.27 11.68 -18.20
N GLY A 71 20.52 12.76 -18.40
CA GLY A 71 20.62 13.99 -17.60
C GLY A 71 20.39 13.82 -16.09
N PHE A 72 19.74 12.73 -15.67
CA PHE A 72 19.61 12.35 -14.25
C PHE A 72 20.96 12.22 -13.52
N VAL A 73 22.07 11.92 -14.22
CA VAL A 73 23.41 11.84 -13.62
C VAL A 73 23.90 13.16 -13.01
N GLY A 74 23.23 14.28 -13.32
CA GLY A 74 23.47 15.57 -12.68
C GLY A 74 23.24 15.53 -11.15
N VAL A 75 22.38 14.64 -10.65
CA VAL A 75 22.18 14.44 -9.20
C VAL A 75 23.45 13.91 -8.53
N ASP A 76 24.16 12.98 -9.17
CA ASP A 76 25.40 12.42 -8.65
C ASP A 76 26.52 13.48 -8.59
N VAL A 77 26.57 14.38 -9.58
CA VAL A 77 27.44 15.56 -9.58
C VAL A 77 27.14 16.45 -8.37
N PHE A 78 25.86 16.66 -8.04
CA PHE A 78 25.47 17.39 -6.83
C PHE A 78 25.93 16.68 -5.56
N PHE A 79 25.70 15.37 -5.42
CA PHE A 79 26.05 14.60 -4.22
C PHE A 79 27.56 14.66 -3.91
N VAL A 80 28.43 14.51 -4.93
CA VAL A 80 29.88 14.65 -4.78
C VAL A 80 30.28 16.09 -4.38
N VAL A 81 29.70 17.11 -5.03
CA VAL A 81 29.96 18.52 -4.68
C VAL A 81 29.51 18.82 -3.24
N SER A 82 28.36 18.31 -2.83
CA SER A 82 27.76 18.45 -1.51
C SER A 82 28.65 17.82 -0.42
N GLY A 83 29.08 16.57 -0.62
CA GLY A 83 30.03 15.88 0.27
C GLY A 83 31.36 16.61 0.42
N TYR A 84 31.93 17.11 -0.69
CA TYR A 84 33.18 17.88 -0.70
C TYR A 84 33.07 19.21 0.05
N LEU A 85 32.03 20.00 -0.22
CA LEU A 85 31.85 21.32 0.39
C LEU A 85 31.59 21.21 1.90
N ILE A 86 30.69 20.33 2.32
CA ILE A 86 30.29 20.23 3.73
C ILE A 86 31.41 19.63 4.58
N THR A 87 32.07 18.56 4.11
CA THR A 87 33.24 18.00 4.81
C THR A 87 34.38 19.01 4.90
N GLY A 88 34.67 19.72 3.80
CA GLY A 88 35.71 20.76 3.76
C GLY A 88 35.42 21.99 4.64
N LEU A 89 34.15 22.27 4.95
CA LEU A 89 33.75 23.29 5.91
C LEU A 89 33.89 22.79 7.36
N LEU A 90 33.33 21.62 7.67
CA LEU A 90 33.33 21.04 9.02
C LEU A 90 34.75 20.73 9.51
N VAL A 91 35.58 20.10 8.67
CA VAL A 91 36.98 19.78 8.99
C VAL A 91 37.80 21.06 9.16
N ARG A 92 37.52 22.12 8.40
CA ARG A 92 38.18 23.42 8.58
C ARG A 92 37.82 24.04 9.92
N GLU A 93 36.53 24.07 10.27
CA GLU A 93 36.04 24.59 11.56
C GLU A 93 36.67 23.82 12.73
N ALA A 94 36.75 22.48 12.62
CA ALA A 94 37.39 21.63 13.62
C ALA A 94 38.90 21.90 13.76
N VAL A 95 39.62 22.08 12.64
CA VAL A 95 41.06 22.37 12.65
C VAL A 95 41.35 23.78 13.18
N THR A 96 40.52 24.78 12.88
CA THR A 96 40.76 26.17 13.32
C THR A 96 40.25 26.47 14.72
N THR A 97 39.16 25.82 15.18
CA THR A 97 38.51 26.14 16.47
C THR A 97 38.57 25.00 17.50
N GLY A 98 39.05 23.82 17.10
CA GLY A 98 39.10 22.62 17.96
C GLY A 98 37.77 21.90 18.16
N ARG A 99 36.66 22.40 17.59
CA ARG A 99 35.32 21.81 17.71
C ARG A 99 34.46 22.10 16.47
N ILE A 100 33.29 21.47 16.39
CA ILE A 100 32.27 21.72 15.36
C ILE A 100 31.01 22.26 16.04
N ARG A 101 30.52 23.43 15.61
CA ARG A 101 29.31 24.07 16.14
C ARG A 101 28.08 23.63 15.34
N LEU A 102 27.54 22.45 15.65
CA LEU A 102 26.39 21.86 14.95
C LEU A 102 25.19 22.83 14.85
N LEU A 103 24.83 23.52 15.94
CA LEU A 103 23.73 24.49 15.94
C LEU A 103 23.95 25.64 14.96
N ASP A 104 25.17 26.17 14.87
CA ASP A 104 25.52 27.21 13.88
C ASP A 104 25.45 26.66 12.45
N PHE A 105 25.94 25.43 12.24
CA PHE A 105 25.94 24.76 10.95
C PHE A 105 24.51 24.59 10.42
N PHE A 106 23.64 23.93 11.18
CA PHE A 106 22.23 23.73 10.79
C PHE A 106 21.46 25.06 10.71
N SER A 107 21.70 26.02 11.62
CA SER A 107 21.08 27.35 11.56
C SER A 107 21.44 28.15 10.30
N ARG A 108 22.69 28.04 9.80
CA ARG A 108 23.09 28.65 8.52
C ARG A 108 22.43 27.97 7.33
N ARG A 109 22.24 26.65 7.39
CA ARG A 109 21.64 25.84 6.31
C ARG A 109 20.12 26.04 6.25
N ALA A 110 19.42 25.96 7.38
CA ALA A 110 18.00 26.22 7.54
C ALA A 110 17.58 27.54 6.87
N ARG A 111 18.22 28.65 7.24
CA ARG A 111 17.96 30.00 6.67
C ARG A 111 18.25 30.15 5.17
N ARG A 112 18.97 29.21 4.56
CA ARG A 112 19.30 29.23 3.13
C ARG A 112 18.32 28.38 2.31
N LEU A 113 17.81 27.28 2.85
CA LEU A 113 17.13 26.25 2.07
C LEU A 113 15.65 26.14 2.39
N LEU A 114 15.29 26.10 3.69
CA LEU A 114 13.93 25.85 4.13
C LEU A 114 12.94 26.96 3.71
N PRO A 115 13.27 28.27 3.74
CA PRO A 115 12.35 29.29 3.26
C PRO A 115 11.95 29.15 1.79
N SER A 116 12.88 28.76 0.90
CA SER A 116 12.54 28.52 -0.51
C SER A 116 11.74 27.24 -0.70
N ALA A 117 12.11 26.16 0.01
CA ALA A 117 11.36 24.92 0.00
C ALA A 117 9.92 25.15 0.48
N ALA A 118 9.73 25.91 1.55
CA ALA A 118 8.41 26.24 2.11
C ALA A 118 7.52 27.00 1.13
N VAL A 119 8.08 27.93 0.36
CA VAL A 119 7.33 28.64 -0.69
C VAL A 119 6.86 27.68 -1.77
N VAL A 120 7.71 26.72 -2.18
CA VAL A 120 7.34 25.72 -3.18
C VAL A 120 6.34 24.70 -2.63
N LEU A 121 6.57 24.16 -1.43
CA LEU A 121 5.64 23.24 -0.78
C LEU A 121 4.27 23.89 -0.53
N GLY A 122 4.23 25.15 -0.10
CA GLY A 122 3.00 25.92 0.03
C GLY A 122 2.32 26.18 -1.31
N ALA A 123 3.08 26.55 -2.34
CA ALA A 123 2.55 26.75 -3.70
C ALA A 123 1.99 25.44 -4.30
N VAL A 124 2.65 24.30 -4.06
CA VAL A 124 2.20 22.98 -4.49
C VAL A 124 0.99 22.50 -3.69
N ALA A 125 0.93 22.72 -2.37
CA ALA A 125 -0.26 22.42 -1.58
C ALA A 125 -1.48 23.24 -2.05
N LEU A 126 -1.31 24.53 -2.32
CA LEU A 126 -2.37 25.38 -2.87
C LEU A 126 -2.75 24.97 -4.30
N ALA A 127 -1.79 24.80 -5.20
CA ALA A 127 -2.05 24.40 -6.57
C ALA A 127 -2.69 23.00 -6.62
N GLY A 128 -2.26 22.07 -5.78
CA GLY A 128 -2.86 20.74 -5.62
C GLY A 128 -4.31 20.81 -5.16
N ALA A 129 -4.60 21.59 -4.12
CA ALA A 129 -5.97 21.81 -3.64
C ALA A 129 -6.92 22.34 -4.73
N TRP A 130 -6.41 23.11 -5.69
CA TRP A 130 -7.19 23.73 -6.78
C TRP A 130 -7.21 22.91 -8.08
N LEU A 131 -6.14 22.17 -8.40
CA LEU A 131 -5.94 21.51 -9.70
C LEU A 131 -6.10 19.99 -9.65
N THR A 132 -5.99 19.36 -8.47
CA THR A 132 -6.12 17.90 -8.33
C THR A 132 -7.46 17.49 -7.73
N VAL A 133 -7.86 16.26 -8.02
CA VAL A 133 -9.06 15.60 -7.50
C VAL A 133 -8.88 15.19 -6.03
N PRO A 134 -9.96 15.08 -5.22
CA PRO A 134 -9.90 14.81 -3.78
C PRO A 134 -8.94 13.70 -3.35
N LEU A 135 -8.96 12.53 -4.01
CA LEU A 135 -8.10 11.41 -3.64
C LEU A 135 -6.60 11.71 -3.90
N ARG A 136 -6.28 12.46 -4.96
CA ARG A 136 -4.90 12.92 -5.24
C ARG A 136 -4.43 14.04 -4.31
N ARG A 137 -5.34 14.82 -3.71
CA ARG A 137 -4.98 15.78 -2.65
C ARG A 137 -4.45 15.03 -1.43
N ALA A 138 -5.19 14.00 -1.00
CA ALA A 138 -4.81 13.14 0.12
C ALA A 138 -3.40 12.52 -0.08
N ASP A 139 -3.06 12.05 -1.28
CA ASP A 139 -1.71 11.59 -1.59
C ASP A 139 -0.67 12.72 -1.51
N LEU A 140 -0.97 13.87 -2.13
CA LEU A 140 -0.08 15.02 -2.19
C LEU A 140 0.25 15.58 -0.80
N GLU A 141 -0.64 15.46 0.17
CA GLU A 141 -0.40 15.91 1.54
C GLU A 141 0.66 15.05 2.24
N HIS A 142 0.58 13.73 2.09
CA HIS A 142 1.61 12.82 2.57
C HIS A 142 2.95 13.11 1.89
N ASP A 143 2.95 13.48 0.62
CA ASP A 143 4.13 13.88 -0.12
C ASP A 143 4.69 15.24 0.36
N VAL A 144 3.83 16.23 0.65
CA VAL A 144 4.22 17.53 1.25
C VAL A 144 4.83 17.32 2.62
N VAL A 145 4.22 16.49 3.47
CA VAL A 145 4.74 16.16 4.81
C VAL A 145 6.08 15.44 4.69
N ALA A 146 6.18 14.41 3.84
CA ALA A 146 7.43 13.69 3.63
C ALA A 146 8.53 14.60 3.04
N ALA A 147 8.21 15.50 2.13
CA ALA A 147 9.16 16.49 1.60
C ALA A 147 9.61 17.51 2.67
N ALA A 148 8.68 18.03 3.47
CA ALA A 148 8.98 18.97 4.55
C ALA A 148 9.86 18.35 5.65
N LEU A 149 9.64 17.07 5.96
CA LEU A 149 10.42 16.30 6.95
C LEU A 149 11.70 15.67 6.37
N SER A 150 12.05 15.92 5.10
CA SER A 150 13.20 15.31 4.42
C SER A 150 13.17 13.77 4.39
N ALA A 151 11.98 13.20 4.23
CA ALA A 151 11.69 11.77 4.14
C ALA A 151 11.02 11.36 2.79
N ALA A 152 10.84 12.30 1.85
CA ALA A 152 10.18 12.08 0.56
C ALA A 152 10.71 10.86 -0.22
N ASN A 153 12.02 10.59 -0.16
CA ASN A 153 12.58 9.44 -0.85
C ASN A 153 12.04 8.09 -0.34
N TRP A 154 11.78 7.97 0.97
CA TRP A 154 11.18 6.76 1.55
C TRP A 154 9.68 6.64 1.25
N ARG A 155 8.96 7.76 1.13
CA ARG A 155 7.56 7.79 0.65
C ARG A 155 7.46 7.23 -0.77
N PHE A 156 8.31 7.68 -1.69
CA PHE A 156 8.30 7.19 -3.07
C PHE A 156 8.82 5.75 -3.22
N VAL A 157 9.74 5.30 -2.37
CA VAL A 157 10.11 3.87 -2.27
C VAL A 157 8.92 3.02 -1.82
N ALA A 158 8.15 3.46 -0.82
CA ALA A 158 6.96 2.75 -0.35
C ALA A 158 5.82 2.72 -1.38
N GLN A 159 5.75 3.72 -2.26
CA GLN A 159 4.84 3.75 -3.42
C GLN A 159 5.40 2.98 -4.65
N GLN A 160 6.55 2.30 -4.52
CA GLN A 160 7.24 1.61 -5.62
C GLN A 160 7.44 2.48 -6.88
N THR A 161 7.59 3.80 -6.72
CA THR A 161 7.64 4.74 -7.85
C THR A 161 8.86 4.45 -8.73
N ASP A 162 8.63 4.13 -10.01
CA ASP A 162 9.69 4.17 -11.00
C ASP A 162 9.99 5.64 -11.37
N TYR A 163 11.21 6.07 -11.07
CA TYR A 163 11.68 7.43 -11.34
C TYR A 163 12.17 7.61 -12.79
N LEU A 164 12.59 6.52 -13.45
CA LEU A 164 13.20 6.55 -14.78
C LEU A 164 12.19 6.21 -15.89
N ALA A 165 11.11 5.50 -15.57
CA ALA A 165 9.95 5.39 -16.46
C ALA A 165 9.17 6.70 -16.57
N ALA A 166 8.64 6.96 -17.78
CA ALA A 166 7.65 8.00 -18.00
C ALA A 166 6.25 7.47 -17.63
N GLY A 167 5.51 8.22 -16.81
CA GLY A 167 4.16 7.87 -16.38
C GLY A 167 3.33 9.10 -16.03
N HIS A 168 2.01 9.02 -16.18
CA HIS A 168 1.14 10.20 -16.18
C HIS A 168 0.74 10.74 -14.79
N ASP A 169 1.01 9.99 -13.71
CA ASP A 169 0.51 10.28 -12.36
C ASP A 169 1.63 10.51 -11.31
N GLN A 170 2.80 10.99 -11.75
CA GLN A 170 3.91 11.28 -10.84
C GLN A 170 3.61 12.45 -9.89
N SER A 171 4.15 12.38 -8.66
CA SER A 171 4.01 13.45 -7.67
C SER A 171 4.69 14.76 -8.13
N PRO A 172 4.02 15.93 -8.00
CA PRO A 172 4.65 17.24 -8.15
C PRO A 172 5.83 17.48 -7.21
N LEU A 173 6.04 16.62 -6.20
CA LEU A 173 7.15 16.68 -5.27
C LEU A 173 8.18 15.55 -5.45
N LEU A 174 8.05 14.68 -6.46
CA LEU A 174 8.93 13.53 -6.68
C LEU A 174 10.42 13.89 -6.56
N HIS A 175 10.85 14.94 -7.27
CA HIS A 175 12.23 15.48 -7.25
C HIS A 175 12.80 15.85 -5.86
N PHE A 176 11.99 16.00 -4.80
CA PHE A 176 12.48 16.21 -3.43
C PHE A 176 13.21 14.99 -2.86
N TRP A 177 13.10 13.80 -3.48
CA TRP A 177 13.83 12.59 -3.04
C TRP A 177 15.34 12.85 -2.88
N SER A 178 15.96 13.56 -3.83
CA SER A 178 17.41 13.81 -3.81
C SER A 178 17.82 14.83 -2.75
N LEU A 179 16.92 15.77 -2.43
CA LEU A 179 17.09 16.73 -1.33
C LEU A 179 16.95 16.03 0.02
N ALA A 180 16.01 15.08 0.15
CA ALA A 180 15.85 14.24 1.33
C ALA A 180 17.11 13.40 1.60
N VAL A 181 17.65 12.72 0.58
CA VAL A 181 18.93 11.99 0.65
C VAL A 181 20.08 12.92 1.07
N GLU A 182 20.16 14.13 0.48
CA GLU A 182 21.18 15.13 0.82
C GLU A 182 21.09 15.63 2.28
N GLU A 183 19.91 15.98 2.79
CA GLU A 183 19.76 16.44 4.18
C GLU A 183 19.93 15.30 5.19
N GLN A 184 19.44 14.09 4.90
CA GLN A 184 19.69 12.89 5.72
C GLN A 184 21.20 12.61 5.85
N PHE A 185 21.97 12.73 4.76
CA PHE A 185 23.42 12.62 4.82
C PHE A 185 24.03 13.65 5.80
N TYR A 186 23.59 14.91 5.82
CA TYR A 186 24.15 15.90 6.76
C TYR A 186 23.74 15.70 8.21
N LEU A 187 22.48 15.28 8.44
CA LEU A 187 21.98 14.96 9.77
C LEU A 187 22.79 13.84 10.42
N LEU A 188 23.28 12.87 9.64
CA LEU A 188 24.20 11.82 10.10
C LEU A 188 25.67 12.29 10.15
N TRP A 189 26.15 12.88 9.05
CA TRP A 189 27.58 13.14 8.82
C TRP A 189 28.14 14.24 9.72
N ALA A 190 27.40 15.34 9.96
CA ALA A 190 27.91 16.44 10.75
C ALA A 190 28.08 16.09 12.25
N PRO A 191 27.12 15.43 12.93
CA PRO A 191 27.31 14.93 14.29
C PRO A 191 28.40 13.86 14.40
N LEU A 192 28.47 12.93 13.44
CA LEU A 192 29.52 11.90 13.41
C LEU A 192 30.92 12.52 13.31
N LEU A 193 31.09 13.55 12.48
CA LEU A 193 32.31 14.37 12.43
C LEU A 193 32.61 15.09 13.75
N ALA A 194 31.58 15.63 14.43
CA ALA A 194 31.76 16.29 15.72
C ALA A 194 32.23 15.31 16.81
N LEU A 195 31.66 14.11 16.87
CA LEU A 195 32.08 13.03 17.76
C LEU A 195 33.51 12.55 17.45
N ALA A 196 33.84 12.35 16.17
CA ALA A 196 35.19 12.03 15.72
C ALA A 196 36.23 13.07 16.14
N VAL A 197 35.89 14.37 16.04
CA VAL A 197 36.74 15.48 16.48
C VAL A 197 36.91 15.50 18.01
N LEU A 198 35.85 15.24 18.78
CA LEU A 198 35.90 15.14 20.24
C LEU A 198 36.75 13.96 20.71
N GLY A 199 36.65 12.80 20.06
CA GLY A 199 37.52 11.65 20.32
C GLY A 199 38.99 11.95 19.99
N ALA A 200 39.24 12.50 18.80
CA ALA A 200 40.58 12.88 18.34
C ALA A 200 41.23 14.02 19.16
N ALA A 201 40.44 14.83 19.88
CA ALA A 201 40.97 15.92 20.72
C ALA A 201 41.86 15.44 21.87
N ARG A 202 41.77 14.15 22.26
CA ARG A 202 42.68 13.51 23.23
C ARG A 202 44.06 13.17 22.65
N ALA A 203 44.24 13.21 21.32
CA ALA A 203 45.49 12.82 20.65
C ALA A 203 46.32 14.04 20.19
N VAL A 204 47.60 14.09 20.59
CA VAL A 204 48.50 15.22 20.31
C VAL A 204 49.03 15.22 18.87
N ARG A 205 48.18 15.68 17.93
CA ARG A 205 48.54 16.39 16.66
C ARG A 205 47.27 16.75 15.86
N ARG A 206 46.47 17.66 16.42
CA ARG A 206 45.08 18.03 16.02
C ARG A 206 44.80 18.03 14.50
N GLY A 207 45.65 18.65 13.68
CA GLY A 207 45.39 18.82 12.24
C GLY A 207 45.48 17.55 11.38
N ARG A 208 46.43 16.63 11.68
CA ARG A 208 46.56 15.36 10.93
C ARG A 208 45.65 14.29 11.51
N ALA A 209 45.52 14.24 12.84
CA ALA A 209 44.65 13.29 13.55
C ALA A 209 43.19 13.43 13.11
N VAL A 210 42.62 14.65 13.09
CA VAL A 210 41.23 14.87 12.66
C VAL A 210 40.99 14.40 11.22
N ARG A 211 41.91 14.68 10.28
CA ARG A 211 41.77 14.20 8.89
C ARG A 211 41.83 12.68 8.79
N ALA A 212 42.73 12.04 9.53
CA ALA A 212 42.86 10.58 9.55
C ALA A 212 41.61 9.91 10.11
N VAL A 213 41.08 10.39 11.24
CA VAL A 213 39.86 9.83 11.86
C VAL A 213 38.64 10.01 10.95
N VAL A 214 38.45 11.19 10.32
CA VAL A 214 37.34 11.39 9.39
C VAL A 214 37.51 10.53 8.13
N ALA A 215 38.73 10.29 7.65
CA ALA A 215 38.96 9.35 6.54
C ALA A 215 38.65 7.90 6.94
N LEU A 216 39.05 7.48 8.15
CA LEU A 216 38.72 6.17 8.73
C LEU A 216 37.21 5.94 8.87
N ALA A 217 36.41 7.00 9.07
CA ALA A 217 34.95 6.90 9.07
C ALA A 217 34.34 6.98 7.66
N ALA A 218 34.92 7.79 6.76
CA ALA A 218 34.42 7.97 5.39
C ALA A 218 34.62 6.73 4.50
N VAL A 219 35.76 6.03 4.62
CA VAL A 219 36.07 4.85 3.79
C VAL A 219 35.05 3.71 3.95
N PRO A 220 34.75 3.20 5.16
CA PRO A 220 33.76 2.13 5.31
C PRO A 220 32.35 2.58 4.89
N LEU A 221 31.99 3.84 5.15
CA LEU A 221 30.72 4.41 4.70
C LEU A 221 30.60 4.38 3.16
N VAL A 222 31.66 4.74 2.44
CA VAL A 222 31.72 4.66 0.97
C VAL A 222 31.64 3.21 0.49
N LEU A 223 32.43 2.30 1.07
CA LEU A 223 32.49 0.91 0.61
C LEU A 223 31.18 0.16 0.85
N VAL A 224 30.58 0.30 2.05
CA VAL A 224 29.30 -0.35 2.38
C VAL A 224 28.16 0.25 1.55
N SER A 225 28.09 1.57 1.42
CA SER A 225 27.04 2.22 0.62
C SER A 225 27.17 1.88 -0.87
N PHE A 226 28.39 1.74 -1.40
CA PHE A 226 28.61 1.29 -2.77
C PHE A 226 28.27 -0.19 -2.96
N ALA A 227 28.62 -1.07 -2.00
CA ALA A 227 28.22 -2.48 -2.04
C ALA A 227 26.69 -2.66 -2.01
N LEU A 228 25.98 -1.87 -1.19
CA LEU A 228 24.50 -1.80 -1.20
C LEU A 228 23.98 -1.26 -2.54
N SER A 229 24.65 -0.25 -3.13
CA SER A 229 24.33 0.27 -4.47
C SER A 229 24.36 -0.82 -5.55
N LEU A 230 25.36 -1.70 -5.51
CA LEU A 230 25.45 -2.86 -6.42
C LEU A 230 24.34 -3.88 -6.14
N HIS A 231 24.22 -4.33 -4.90
CA HIS A 231 23.29 -5.38 -4.50
C HIS A 231 21.82 -5.00 -4.69
N TRP A 232 21.46 -3.74 -4.44
CA TRP A 232 20.08 -3.27 -4.62
C TRP A 232 19.76 -2.98 -6.08
N THR A 233 20.68 -2.43 -6.91
CA THR A 233 20.40 -2.24 -8.34
C THR A 233 20.12 -3.57 -9.06
N GLU A 234 20.68 -4.69 -8.58
CA GLU A 234 20.37 -6.02 -9.12
C GLU A 234 18.97 -6.54 -8.71
N ARG A 235 18.38 -6.04 -7.61
CA ARG A 235 17.09 -6.51 -7.04
C ARG A 235 15.91 -5.55 -7.23
N SER A 236 16.15 -4.24 -7.29
CA SER A 236 15.18 -3.20 -7.62
C SER A 236 15.92 -1.89 -7.90
N ALA A 237 15.91 -1.45 -9.16
CA ALA A 237 16.51 -0.18 -9.56
C ALA A 237 15.88 1.01 -8.81
N SER A 238 14.55 1.05 -8.66
CA SER A 238 13.85 2.12 -7.94
C SER A 238 14.34 2.25 -6.48
N LEU A 239 14.39 1.15 -5.72
CA LEU A 239 14.93 1.15 -4.36
C LEU A 239 16.38 1.65 -4.34
N ALA A 240 17.23 1.12 -5.22
CA ALA A 240 18.64 1.48 -5.29
C ALA A 240 18.86 2.96 -5.66
N TYR A 241 17.98 3.54 -6.47
CA TYR A 241 18.05 4.91 -6.95
C TYR A 241 17.60 5.93 -5.90
N LEU A 242 16.47 5.66 -5.23
CA LEU A 242 15.83 6.59 -4.28
C LEU A 242 16.37 6.46 -2.85
N ALA A 243 16.75 5.26 -2.39
CA ALA A 243 17.08 5.05 -0.99
C ALA A 243 18.45 5.64 -0.60
N THR A 244 18.52 6.24 0.59
CA THR A 244 19.75 6.88 1.09
C THR A 244 20.95 5.92 1.22
N PRO A 245 20.80 4.67 1.75
CA PRO A 245 21.94 3.76 1.95
C PRO A 245 22.72 3.39 0.67
N SER A 246 22.09 3.36 -0.50
CA SER A 246 22.72 3.05 -1.79
C SER A 246 23.33 4.27 -2.50
N ARG A 247 23.10 5.50 -2.00
CA ARG A 247 23.54 6.76 -2.63
C ARG A 247 24.57 7.55 -1.81
N VAL A 248 24.66 7.31 -0.50
CA VAL A 248 25.58 8.02 0.42
C VAL A 248 27.06 7.92 0.01
N TRP A 249 27.50 6.84 -0.65
CA TRP A 249 28.90 6.67 -1.09
C TRP A 249 29.40 7.80 -2.00
N GLN A 250 28.52 8.51 -2.69
CA GLN A 250 28.88 9.61 -3.59
C GLN A 250 29.20 10.89 -2.83
N PHE A 251 28.41 11.19 -1.80
CA PHE A 251 28.76 12.19 -0.80
C PHE A 251 30.06 11.81 -0.08
N GLY A 252 30.23 10.52 0.25
CA GLY A 252 31.46 9.99 0.83
C GLY A 252 32.69 10.16 -0.07
N ALA A 253 32.58 9.96 -1.38
CA ALA A 253 33.64 10.21 -2.35
C ALA A 253 34.03 11.70 -2.38
N GLY A 254 33.04 12.60 -2.34
CA GLY A 254 33.26 14.03 -2.15
C GLY A 254 33.95 14.36 -0.82
N ALA A 255 33.53 13.71 0.27
CA ALA A 255 34.10 13.87 1.59
C ALA A 255 35.58 13.45 1.65
N LEU A 256 35.91 12.28 1.08
CA LEU A 256 37.30 11.81 0.92
C LEU A 256 38.14 12.82 0.12
N LEU A 257 37.62 13.33 -1.00
CA LEU A 257 38.29 14.35 -1.81
C LEU A 257 38.60 15.64 -1.02
N ALA A 258 37.75 16.03 -0.07
CA ALA A 258 38.00 17.20 0.79
C ALA A 258 39.09 16.96 1.86
N LEU A 259 39.34 15.71 2.24
CA LEU A 259 40.32 15.34 3.27
C LEU A 259 41.75 15.24 2.70
N LEU A 260 41.87 14.81 1.43
CA LEU A 260 43.15 14.53 0.77
C LEU A 260 44.16 15.68 0.93
N PRO A 261 45.43 15.39 1.24
CA PRO A 261 46.49 16.39 1.28
C PRO A 261 46.94 16.72 -0.15
N TRP A 262 46.07 17.38 -0.92
CA TRP A 262 46.31 17.80 -2.31
C TRP A 262 47.55 18.68 -2.52
N HIS A 263 48.08 19.27 -1.45
CA HIS A 263 49.36 19.99 -1.45
C HIS A 263 50.58 19.05 -1.52
N LEU A 264 50.41 17.75 -1.28
CA LEU A 264 51.43 16.71 -1.42
C LEU A 264 51.23 15.91 -2.72
N MET A 265 49.97 15.64 -3.10
CA MET A 265 49.61 14.84 -4.28
C MET A 265 49.62 15.65 -5.59
N ARG A 266 50.72 16.36 -5.87
CA ARG A 266 50.82 17.29 -7.01
C ARG A 266 51.38 16.62 -8.26
N GLY A 267 50.50 16.11 -9.11
CA GLY A 267 50.84 15.70 -10.48
C GLY A 267 51.19 16.88 -11.40
N PRO A 268 51.86 16.63 -12.55
CA PRO A 268 52.24 17.67 -13.50
C PRO A 268 51.01 18.39 -14.09
N ARG A 269 51.17 19.67 -14.40
CA ARG A 269 50.11 20.53 -14.94
C ARG A 269 49.37 19.96 -16.18
N PRO A 270 50.03 19.40 -17.22
CA PRO A 270 49.32 18.79 -18.36
C PRO A 270 48.41 17.64 -17.93
N LEU A 271 48.86 16.75 -17.02
CA LEU A 271 48.06 15.65 -16.50
C LEU A 271 46.81 16.16 -15.76
N ARG A 272 46.94 17.21 -14.93
CA ARG A 272 45.79 17.84 -14.27
C ARG A 272 44.79 18.44 -15.25
N LEU A 273 45.25 19.05 -16.33
CA LEU A 273 44.37 19.58 -17.39
C LEU A 273 43.67 18.47 -18.16
N LEU A 274 44.38 17.39 -18.48
CA LEU A 274 43.83 16.18 -19.10
C LEU A 274 42.76 15.55 -18.21
N CYS A 275 43.03 15.33 -16.92
CA CYS A 275 42.04 14.80 -15.97
C CYS A 275 40.79 15.67 -15.85
N GLY A 276 40.95 17.00 -15.85
CA GLY A 276 39.82 17.94 -15.79
C GLY A 276 38.94 17.90 -17.04
N TRP A 277 39.55 17.85 -18.23
CA TRP A 277 38.82 17.71 -19.48
C TRP A 277 38.20 16.32 -19.67
N ALA A 278 38.92 15.26 -19.32
CA ALA A 278 38.40 13.89 -19.34
C ALA A 278 37.21 13.73 -18.39
N GLY A 279 37.27 14.31 -17.18
CA GLY A 279 36.12 14.35 -16.27
C GLY A 279 34.94 15.15 -16.84
N GLY A 280 35.19 16.31 -17.44
CA GLY A 280 34.15 17.10 -18.11
C GLY A 280 33.49 16.34 -19.27
N ALA A 281 34.29 15.69 -20.11
CA ALA A 281 33.83 14.87 -21.24
C ALA A 281 33.07 13.63 -20.77
N ALA A 282 33.52 12.96 -19.70
CA ALA A 282 32.83 11.80 -19.13
C ALA A 282 31.47 12.15 -18.54
N ILE A 283 31.30 13.32 -17.90
CA ILE A 283 29.99 13.81 -17.46
C ILE A 283 29.06 14.02 -18.66
N VAL A 284 29.54 14.71 -19.72
CA VAL A 284 28.75 14.92 -20.94
C VAL A 284 28.40 13.60 -21.62
N TRP A 285 29.35 12.66 -21.69
CA TRP A 285 29.14 11.33 -22.25
C TRP A 285 28.03 10.57 -21.50
N CYS A 286 28.03 10.58 -20.16
CA CYS A 286 26.95 9.96 -19.38
C CYS A 286 25.58 10.60 -19.71
N VAL A 287 25.51 11.93 -19.84
CA VAL A 287 24.26 12.64 -20.16
C VAL A 287 23.69 12.27 -21.53
N VAL A 288 24.53 11.97 -22.52
CA VAL A 288 24.09 11.63 -23.89
C VAL A 288 23.96 10.13 -24.18
N SER A 289 24.56 9.27 -23.36
CA SER A 289 24.64 7.82 -23.63
C SER A 289 23.95 6.93 -22.60
N TYR A 290 23.59 7.45 -21.43
CA TYR A 290 22.73 6.73 -20.49
C TYR A 290 21.27 7.06 -20.77
N ASP A 291 20.37 6.14 -20.43
CA ASP A 291 18.92 6.31 -20.51
C ASP A 291 18.24 5.46 -19.41
N ALA A 292 16.92 5.24 -19.52
CA ALA A 292 16.15 4.45 -18.56
C ALA A 292 16.50 2.93 -18.57
N SER A 293 17.13 2.41 -19.64
CA SER A 293 17.59 1.02 -19.71
C SER A 293 18.92 0.78 -18.98
N THR A 294 19.65 1.86 -18.66
CA THR A 294 20.92 1.78 -17.92
C THR A 294 20.67 1.35 -16.47
N PRO A 295 21.21 0.20 -15.99
CA PRO A 295 21.04 -0.22 -14.59
C PRO A 295 21.73 0.75 -13.62
N TYR A 296 20.94 1.64 -13.03
CA TYR A 296 21.41 2.77 -12.24
C TYR A 296 20.88 2.71 -10.80
N PRO A 297 21.67 3.14 -9.78
CA PRO A 297 23.05 3.61 -9.84
C PRO A 297 24.08 2.53 -10.17
N GLY A 298 24.04 1.38 -9.49
CA GLY A 298 24.94 0.25 -9.67
C GLY A 298 26.40 0.62 -9.96
N ARG A 299 26.97 -0.01 -11.00
CA ARG A 299 28.31 0.28 -11.51
C ARG A 299 28.34 1.55 -12.38
N ALA A 300 27.25 1.87 -13.07
CA ALA A 300 27.16 2.99 -14.01
C ALA A 300 27.42 4.35 -13.34
N ALA A 301 26.99 4.52 -12.09
CA ALA A 301 27.19 5.72 -11.29
C ALA A 301 28.66 5.97 -10.88
N LEU A 302 29.59 5.02 -11.03
CA LEU A 302 31.02 5.25 -10.85
C LEU A 302 31.55 6.34 -11.79
N VAL A 303 31.11 6.33 -13.06
CA VAL A 303 31.62 7.25 -14.08
C VAL A 303 31.33 8.71 -13.74
N PRO A 304 30.07 9.16 -13.53
CA PRO A 304 29.80 10.56 -13.18
C PRO A 304 30.37 10.95 -11.80
N THR A 305 30.46 10.01 -10.85
CA THR A 305 31.03 10.24 -9.52
C THR A 305 32.53 10.55 -9.59
N LEU A 306 33.31 9.68 -10.25
CA LEU A 306 34.75 9.85 -10.42
C LEU A 306 35.10 11.00 -11.36
N ALA A 307 34.30 11.21 -12.42
CA ALA A 307 34.44 12.33 -13.33
C ALA A 307 34.25 13.69 -12.60
N THR A 308 33.25 13.79 -11.72
CA THR A 308 33.05 14.97 -10.86
C THR A 308 34.23 15.21 -9.94
N ALA A 309 34.75 14.15 -9.31
CA ALA A 309 35.94 14.24 -8.46
C ALA A 309 37.18 14.72 -9.25
N ALA A 310 37.38 14.23 -10.47
CA ALA A 310 38.44 14.67 -11.38
C ALA A 310 38.33 16.16 -11.77
N VAL A 311 37.12 16.65 -12.08
CA VAL A 311 36.88 18.08 -12.36
C VAL A 311 37.21 18.95 -11.13
N ILE A 312 36.75 18.57 -9.95
CA ILE A 312 37.00 19.31 -8.69
C ILE A 312 38.50 19.33 -8.36
N LEU A 313 39.21 18.20 -8.56
CA LEU A 313 40.65 18.02 -8.32
C LEU A 313 41.50 18.85 -9.30
N ALA A 314 41.17 18.84 -10.59
CA ALA A 314 41.89 19.59 -11.62
C ALA A 314 41.96 21.10 -11.32
N ALA A 315 40.87 21.65 -10.76
CA ALA A 315 40.74 23.06 -10.42
C ALA A 315 41.48 23.52 -9.13
N ILE A 316 42.14 22.61 -8.40
CA ILE A 316 42.96 22.94 -7.21
C ILE A 316 44.36 23.45 -7.62
N PRO A 317 44.80 24.68 -7.24
CA PRO A 317 46.09 25.24 -7.68
C PRO A 317 47.33 24.45 -7.26
N GLY A 318 48.37 24.51 -8.10
CA GLY A 318 49.69 23.91 -7.86
C GLY A 318 50.51 24.61 -6.77
N ARG A 319 51.73 24.12 -6.51
CA ARG A 319 52.71 24.84 -5.66
C ARG A 319 53.30 25.97 -6.50
N GLY A 320 53.35 27.19 -5.98
CA GLY A 320 53.91 28.36 -6.69
C GLY A 320 52.94 29.07 -7.65
N GLU A 321 51.85 28.44 -8.06
CA GLU A 321 50.78 29.11 -8.83
C GLU A 321 50.04 30.13 -7.93
N ARG A 322 50.42 31.42 -8.02
CA ARG A 322 49.73 32.54 -7.36
C ARG A 322 48.43 32.97 -8.06
N THR A 323 48.15 32.42 -9.25
CA THR A 323 46.96 32.75 -10.04
C THR A 323 45.67 32.21 -9.42
N ALA A 324 44.59 33.00 -9.53
CA ALA A 324 43.32 32.71 -8.87
C ALA A 324 42.68 31.39 -9.34
N MET A 325 42.12 30.62 -8.39
CA MET A 325 41.40 29.37 -8.63
C MET A 325 40.42 29.48 -9.82
N GLY A 326 40.57 28.58 -10.79
CA GLY A 326 39.73 28.52 -11.99
C GLY A 326 40.29 29.20 -13.24
N THR A 327 41.58 29.58 -13.32
CA THR A 327 42.13 30.25 -14.53
C THR A 327 42.39 29.34 -15.73
N TYR A 328 42.39 28.01 -15.59
CA TYR A 328 42.83 27.07 -16.63
C TYR A 328 41.86 25.89 -16.84
N GLY A 329 41.85 25.33 -18.06
CA GLY A 329 41.06 24.15 -18.45
C GLY A 329 39.55 24.34 -18.27
N VAL A 330 38.84 23.23 -18.04
CA VAL A 330 37.39 23.21 -17.77
C VAL A 330 36.96 24.21 -16.67
N GLY A 331 37.81 24.42 -15.66
CA GLY A 331 37.55 25.35 -14.56
C GLY A 331 37.36 26.81 -15.01
N ARG A 332 37.97 27.23 -16.12
CA ARG A 332 37.79 28.58 -16.69
C ARG A 332 36.40 28.78 -17.30
N LEU A 333 35.86 27.73 -17.93
CA LEU A 333 34.50 27.75 -18.48
C LEU A 333 33.48 27.78 -17.34
N LEU A 334 33.63 26.90 -16.35
CA LEU A 334 32.76 26.84 -15.17
C LEU A 334 32.81 28.13 -14.33
N ALA A 335 33.97 28.79 -14.22
CA ALA A 335 34.09 30.06 -13.52
C ALA A 335 33.49 31.27 -14.26
N GLY A 336 32.96 31.08 -15.48
CA GLY A 336 32.33 32.10 -16.30
C GLY A 336 31.09 32.75 -15.67
N ARG A 337 30.72 33.94 -16.15
CA ARG A 337 29.59 34.73 -15.59
C ARG A 337 28.24 33.98 -15.69
N ALA A 338 27.95 33.37 -16.83
CA ALA A 338 26.68 32.68 -17.08
C ALA A 338 26.54 31.36 -16.29
N PRO A 339 27.50 30.40 -16.32
CA PRO A 339 27.44 29.20 -15.48
C PRO A 339 27.30 29.56 -13.99
N ARG A 340 28.01 30.58 -13.50
CA ARG A 340 27.83 31.04 -12.11
C ARG A 340 26.49 31.70 -11.83
N ALA A 341 25.83 32.31 -12.81
CA ALA A 341 24.48 32.86 -12.62
C ALA A 341 23.47 31.72 -12.43
N VAL A 342 23.48 30.73 -13.34
CA VAL A 342 22.67 29.51 -13.24
C VAL A 342 23.01 28.73 -11.97
N GLY A 343 24.29 28.54 -11.65
CA GLY A 343 24.76 27.84 -10.44
C GLY A 343 24.33 28.49 -9.13
N ARG A 344 24.15 29.83 -9.11
CA ARG A 344 23.56 30.55 -7.97
C ARG A 344 22.04 30.39 -7.89
N LEU A 345 21.35 30.23 -9.02
CA LEU A 345 19.90 29.99 -9.07
C LEU A 345 19.54 28.50 -8.83
N SER A 346 20.46 27.58 -9.15
CA SER A 346 20.27 26.12 -9.25
C SER A 346 19.33 25.48 -8.23
N TYR A 347 19.44 25.85 -6.95
CA TYR A 347 18.56 25.30 -5.90
C TYR A 347 17.09 25.71 -6.10
N ASN A 348 16.81 27.00 -6.27
CA ASN A 348 15.44 27.46 -6.50
C ASN A 348 14.91 27.01 -7.88
N LEU A 349 15.79 26.88 -8.88
CA LEU A 349 15.41 26.34 -10.19
C LEU A 349 15.00 24.87 -10.09
N TYR A 350 15.77 24.07 -9.35
CA TYR A 350 15.47 22.66 -9.09
C TYR A 350 14.18 22.46 -8.30
N LEU A 351 13.82 23.38 -7.40
CA LEU A 351 12.54 23.30 -6.67
C LEU A 351 11.33 23.64 -7.56
N TRP A 352 11.47 24.56 -8.52
CA TRP A 352 10.34 25.08 -9.29
C TRP A 352 10.12 24.40 -10.64
N HIS A 353 11.13 23.83 -11.30
CA HIS A 353 10.94 23.26 -12.64
C HIS A 353 9.99 22.05 -12.62
N TRP A 354 10.15 21.16 -11.65
CA TRP A 354 9.41 19.91 -11.61
C TRP A 354 7.92 20.10 -11.31
N PRO A 355 7.49 20.87 -10.27
CA PRO A 355 6.06 21.13 -10.07
C PRO A 355 5.40 21.81 -11.26
N VAL A 356 6.11 22.73 -11.95
CA VAL A 356 5.57 23.42 -13.14
C VAL A 356 5.36 22.45 -14.30
N LEU A 357 6.26 21.49 -14.50
CA LEU A 357 6.09 20.43 -15.51
C LEU A 357 4.93 19.50 -15.16
N VAL A 358 4.97 18.88 -13.98
CA VAL A 358 3.99 17.85 -13.57
C VAL A 358 2.58 18.42 -13.47
N LEU A 359 2.39 19.62 -12.90
CA LEU A 359 1.06 20.24 -12.82
C LEU A 359 0.53 20.68 -14.20
N ALA A 360 1.41 20.97 -15.16
CA ALA A 360 0.99 21.23 -16.53
C ALA A 360 0.58 19.94 -17.24
N GLU A 361 1.32 18.84 -17.10
CA GLU A 361 0.93 17.55 -17.68
C GLU A 361 -0.36 17.01 -17.04
N ALA A 362 -0.51 17.12 -15.72
CA ALA A 362 -1.74 16.75 -15.02
C ALA A 362 -2.97 17.56 -15.49
N ARG A 363 -2.78 18.77 -16.05
CA ARG A 363 -3.87 19.62 -16.54
C ARG A 363 -4.14 19.49 -18.04
N PHE A 364 -3.10 19.24 -18.84
CA PHE A 364 -3.16 19.29 -20.31
C PHE A 364 -2.89 17.94 -21.00
N GLY A 365 -2.61 16.88 -20.25
CA GLY A 365 -2.18 15.58 -20.79
C GLY A 365 -0.68 15.56 -21.12
N GLY A 366 -0.24 14.53 -21.84
CA GLY A 366 1.16 14.36 -22.22
C GLY A 366 1.70 15.51 -23.05
N LEU A 367 2.78 16.16 -22.58
CA LEU A 367 3.37 17.31 -23.25
C LEU A 367 4.62 16.94 -24.06
N GLY A 368 4.69 17.40 -25.31
CA GLY A 368 5.89 17.27 -26.14
C GLY A 368 7.09 18.04 -25.56
N TRP A 369 8.29 17.52 -25.80
CA TRP A 369 9.54 18.09 -25.26
C TRP A 369 9.74 19.61 -25.50
N PRO A 370 9.31 20.24 -26.61
CA PRO A 370 9.47 21.69 -26.79
C PRO A 370 8.64 22.50 -25.79
N VAL A 371 7.43 22.03 -25.46
CA VAL A 371 6.55 22.66 -24.47
C VAL A 371 7.13 22.49 -23.07
N LYS A 372 7.61 21.29 -22.74
CA LYS A 372 8.33 21.02 -21.48
C LYS A 372 9.57 21.91 -21.32
N CYS A 373 10.35 22.11 -22.38
CA CYS A 373 11.47 23.05 -22.39
C CYS A 373 11.01 24.49 -22.10
N ALA A 374 9.96 24.97 -22.76
CA ALA A 374 9.43 26.32 -22.54
C ALA A 374 8.94 26.51 -21.09
N LEU A 375 8.22 25.53 -20.53
CA LEU A 375 7.78 25.51 -19.13
C LEU A 375 8.96 25.50 -18.15
N THR A 376 9.99 24.70 -18.42
CA THR A 376 11.21 24.62 -17.63
C THR A 376 11.98 25.94 -17.61
N LEU A 377 12.03 26.65 -18.74
CA LEU A 377 12.60 28.00 -18.83
C LEU A 377 11.72 29.03 -18.10
N ALA A 378 10.39 28.93 -18.21
CA ALA A 378 9.46 29.79 -17.49
C ALA A 378 9.58 29.64 -15.97
N ALA A 379 9.84 28.42 -15.47
CA ALA A 379 10.08 28.14 -14.05
C ALA A 379 11.31 28.88 -13.46
N ALA A 380 12.21 29.42 -14.31
CA ALA A 380 13.27 30.32 -13.84
C ALA A 380 12.75 31.64 -13.26
N LEU A 381 11.55 32.09 -13.65
CA LEU A 381 10.91 33.31 -13.13
C LEU A 381 10.52 33.17 -11.64
N PRO A 382 9.67 32.20 -11.22
CA PRO A 382 9.38 32.00 -9.80
C PRO A 382 10.62 31.57 -9.01
N ALA A 383 11.55 30.80 -9.60
CA ALA A 383 12.83 30.49 -8.96
C ALA A 383 13.66 31.76 -8.64
N TYR A 384 13.73 32.71 -9.57
CA TYR A 384 14.43 33.98 -9.36
C TYR A 384 13.70 34.86 -8.33
N ALA A 385 12.37 34.89 -8.38
CA ALA A 385 11.50 35.57 -7.42
C ALA A 385 11.75 35.08 -5.98
N THR A 386 11.63 33.78 -5.73
CA THR A 386 11.88 33.16 -4.41
C THR A 386 13.30 33.48 -3.93
N MET A 387 14.31 33.35 -4.79
CA MET A 387 15.69 33.72 -4.45
C MET A 387 15.81 35.22 -4.08
N ARG A 388 15.17 36.12 -4.85
CA ARG A 388 15.33 37.58 -4.74
C ARG A 388 14.63 38.17 -3.54
N TRP A 389 13.44 37.67 -3.21
CA TRP A 389 12.52 38.25 -2.23
C TRP A 389 12.39 37.43 -0.94
N VAL A 390 12.69 36.13 -0.96
CA VAL A 390 12.61 35.25 0.24
C VAL A 390 14.00 34.82 0.71
N GLU A 391 14.77 34.12 -0.12
CA GLU A 391 16.06 33.53 0.28
C GLU A 391 17.12 34.60 0.63
N ARG A 392 17.28 35.62 -0.23
CA ARG A 392 18.32 36.65 -0.05
C ARG A 392 18.08 37.55 1.17
N PRO A 393 16.87 38.05 1.46
CA PRO A 393 16.61 38.85 2.66
C PRO A 393 16.84 38.04 3.95
N LEU A 394 16.26 36.84 4.07
CA LEU A 394 16.40 35.99 5.26
C LEU A 394 17.86 35.58 5.52
N ARG A 395 18.61 35.26 4.46
CA ARG A 395 20.05 34.95 4.56
C ARG A 395 20.91 36.14 4.99
N ARG A 396 20.51 37.38 4.66
CA ARG A 396 21.25 38.61 4.95
C ARG A 396 20.78 39.35 6.22
N SER A 397 19.65 38.95 6.80
CA SER A 397 19.09 39.59 8.00
C SER A 397 20.02 39.44 9.20
N ARG A 398 20.40 40.58 9.80
CA ARG A 398 21.26 40.62 11.00
C ARG A 398 20.55 39.98 12.19
N THR A 399 19.31 40.37 12.46
CA THR A 399 18.46 39.92 13.57
C THR A 399 18.31 38.40 13.64
N VAL A 400 18.20 37.73 12.49
CA VAL A 400 18.08 36.25 12.40
C VAL A 400 19.47 35.58 12.41
N SER A 401 20.53 36.30 12.07
CA SER A 401 21.91 35.81 12.09
C SER A 401 22.61 35.89 13.45
N GLU A 402 22.16 36.79 14.34
CA GLU A 402 22.74 37.03 15.67
C GLU A 402 22.72 35.78 16.56
N PHE A 403 21.64 34.99 16.51
CA PHE A 403 21.44 33.83 17.38
C PHE A 403 21.08 32.58 16.57
N PRO A 404 21.82 31.46 16.70
CA PRO A 404 21.53 30.23 15.96
C PRO A 404 20.08 29.75 16.12
N ARG A 405 19.51 29.89 17.34
CA ARG A 405 18.12 29.56 17.67
C ARG A 405 17.09 30.31 16.80
N ARG A 406 17.31 31.59 16.48
CA ARG A 406 16.42 32.37 15.60
C ARG A 406 16.47 31.89 14.14
N GLY A 407 17.64 31.43 13.68
CA GLY A 407 17.76 30.80 12.37
C GLY A 407 17.13 29.41 12.30
N LEU A 408 17.12 28.66 13.40
CA LEU A 408 16.40 27.40 13.52
C LEU A 408 14.88 27.62 13.61
N SER A 409 14.39 28.62 14.36
CA SER A 409 12.96 28.90 14.43
C SER A 409 12.38 29.31 13.07
N VAL A 410 13.11 30.11 12.26
CA VAL A 410 12.72 30.37 10.86
C VAL A 410 12.65 29.08 10.04
N GLY A 411 13.54 28.12 10.28
CA GLY A 411 13.49 26.78 9.68
C GLY A 411 12.25 25.98 10.11
N VAL A 412 11.94 25.96 11.41
CA VAL A 412 10.76 25.29 11.95
C VAL A 412 9.48 25.91 11.41
N THR A 413 9.33 27.24 11.39
CA THR A 413 8.15 27.91 10.80
C THR A 413 8.02 27.59 9.30
N ALA A 414 9.13 27.50 8.57
CA ALA A 414 9.15 27.11 7.16
C ALA A 414 8.74 25.65 6.92
N VAL A 415 8.91 24.75 7.90
CA VAL A 415 8.41 23.36 7.84
C VAL A 415 6.94 23.27 8.30
N VAL A 416 6.58 23.94 9.40
CA VAL A 416 5.24 23.88 10.00
C VAL A 416 4.19 24.50 9.09
N LEU A 417 4.46 25.64 8.45
CA LEU A 417 3.43 26.34 7.65
C LEU A 417 2.91 25.50 6.45
N PRO A 418 3.75 24.89 5.59
CA PRO A 418 3.28 24.02 4.52
C PRO A 418 2.66 22.72 5.04
N VAL A 419 3.18 22.15 6.13
CA VAL A 419 2.62 20.94 6.76
C VAL A 419 1.23 21.19 7.31
N VAL A 420 1.01 22.27 8.05
CA VAL A 420 -0.33 22.64 8.56
C VAL A 420 -1.26 22.97 7.40
N LEU A 421 -0.80 23.67 6.36
CA LEU A 421 -1.61 23.97 5.19
C LEU A 421 -2.06 22.69 4.46
N ALA A 422 -1.14 21.75 4.22
CA ALA A 422 -1.47 20.45 3.64
C ALA A 422 -2.44 19.67 4.53
N LEU A 423 -2.12 19.49 5.81
CA LEU A 423 -2.99 18.77 6.75
C LEU A 423 -4.39 19.39 6.83
N VAL A 424 -4.54 20.72 6.82
CA VAL A 424 -5.85 21.38 6.82
C VAL A 424 -6.61 21.14 5.52
N VAL A 425 -5.97 21.29 4.35
CA VAL A 425 -6.57 20.93 3.05
C VAL A 425 -7.03 19.47 3.05
N GLY A 426 -6.23 18.60 3.64
CA GLY A 426 -6.39 17.16 3.67
C GLY A 426 -7.46 16.62 4.57
N THR A 427 -7.39 16.95 5.86
CA THR A 427 -8.45 16.58 6.81
C THR A 427 -9.78 17.15 6.36
N THR A 428 -9.80 18.36 5.78
CA THR A 428 -11.03 18.90 5.18
C THR A 428 -11.49 18.07 3.98
N THR A 429 -10.59 17.67 3.08
CA THR A 429 -10.92 16.83 1.91
C THR A 429 -11.40 15.43 2.30
N LEU A 430 -10.75 14.77 3.25
CA LEU A 430 -11.16 13.46 3.77
C LEU A 430 -12.49 13.53 4.54
N ASN A 431 -12.69 14.55 5.37
CA ASN A 431 -13.97 14.76 6.05
C ASN A 431 -15.13 15.04 5.07
N LEU A 432 -14.85 15.62 3.90
CA LEU A 432 -15.82 15.83 2.82
C LEU A 432 -16.06 14.58 1.96
N LEU A 433 -15.09 13.66 1.87
CA LEU A 433 -15.24 12.36 1.21
C LEU A 433 -15.93 11.30 2.10
N GLY A 434 -15.91 11.49 3.42
CA GLY A 434 -16.33 10.50 4.40
C GLY A 434 -15.25 9.46 4.70
N PRO A 435 -15.41 8.68 5.79
CA PRO A 435 -14.54 7.54 6.06
C PRO A 435 -14.67 6.49 4.95
N ALA A 436 -13.63 5.67 4.78
CA ALA A 436 -13.73 4.45 3.97
C ALA A 436 -14.64 3.45 4.69
N ALA A 437 -15.93 3.48 4.38
CA ALA A 437 -16.90 2.49 4.84
C ALA A 437 -16.56 1.08 4.28
N PRO A 438 -16.99 -0.01 4.92
CA PRO A 438 -16.95 -1.35 4.33
C PRO A 438 -17.65 -1.41 2.96
N VAL A 439 -17.30 -2.39 2.12
CA VAL A 439 -17.96 -2.56 0.83
C VAL A 439 -19.39 -3.07 1.05
N GLU A 440 -20.38 -2.19 0.85
CA GLU A 440 -21.80 -2.54 0.94
C GLU A 440 -22.28 -3.27 -0.33
N LEU A 441 -22.02 -4.58 -0.42
CA LEU A 441 -22.48 -5.44 -1.53
C LEU A 441 -24.01 -5.69 -1.50
N SER A 442 -24.64 -5.48 -0.35
CA SER A 442 -26.09 -5.57 -0.08
C SER A 442 -26.96 -4.69 -0.99
N GLY A 443 -26.43 -3.58 -1.49
CA GLY A 443 -27.15 -2.63 -2.34
C GLY A 443 -27.18 -2.97 -3.83
N LEU A 444 -26.70 -4.16 -4.24
CA LEU A 444 -26.58 -4.57 -5.64
C LEU A 444 -27.81 -5.37 -6.09
N PRO A 445 -28.28 -5.20 -7.34
CA PRO A 445 -29.50 -5.85 -7.80
C PRO A 445 -29.32 -7.39 -7.87
N PRO A 446 -30.28 -8.21 -7.38
CA PRO A 446 -30.23 -9.68 -7.46
C PRO A 446 -30.16 -10.28 -8.88
N GLY A 447 -30.16 -9.45 -9.93
CA GLY A 447 -30.20 -9.86 -11.34
C GLY A 447 -28.88 -10.32 -11.95
N ALA A 448 -27.74 -10.16 -11.25
CA ALA A 448 -26.42 -10.56 -11.74
C ALA A 448 -26.34 -12.06 -12.13
N VAL A 449 -27.21 -12.89 -11.54
CA VAL A 449 -27.26 -14.34 -11.75
C VAL A 449 -28.06 -14.75 -12.99
N SER A 450 -28.98 -13.92 -13.51
CA SER A 450 -30.09 -14.40 -14.37
C SER A 450 -30.37 -13.58 -15.65
N GLY A 451 -29.73 -12.43 -15.86
CA GLY A 451 -29.97 -11.56 -17.04
C GLY A 451 -29.02 -11.77 -18.23
N PRO A 452 -29.33 -11.18 -19.42
CA PRO A 452 -28.37 -10.93 -20.50
C PRO A 452 -27.52 -9.66 -20.26
N HIS A 453 -27.92 -8.83 -19.29
CA HIS A 453 -27.16 -7.69 -18.77
C HIS A 453 -26.93 -7.95 -17.27
N LEU A 454 -25.69 -7.94 -16.78
CA LEU A 454 -25.42 -8.29 -15.37
C LEU A 454 -25.87 -7.25 -14.35
N LEU A 455 -26.11 -6.02 -14.80
CA LEU A 455 -26.36 -4.89 -13.91
C LEU A 455 -27.65 -4.15 -14.24
N ALA A 456 -28.24 -4.37 -15.43
CA ALA A 456 -29.58 -3.89 -15.74
C ALA A 456 -30.64 -4.89 -15.25
N ARG A 457 -31.62 -4.38 -14.50
CA ARG A 457 -32.84 -5.13 -14.16
C ARG A 457 -33.54 -5.59 -15.44
N THR A 458 -34.19 -6.75 -15.39
CA THR A 458 -35.08 -7.23 -16.48
C THR A 458 -36.23 -6.27 -16.82
N ALA A 459 -36.50 -5.29 -15.96
CA ALA A 459 -37.15 -4.03 -16.32
C ALA A 459 -36.64 -2.88 -15.43
N GLY A 460 -36.12 -1.80 -16.03
CA GLY A 460 -35.83 -0.53 -15.33
C GLY A 460 -34.41 0.02 -15.52
N ALA A 461 -34.31 1.36 -15.46
CA ALA A 461 -33.10 2.14 -15.73
C ALA A 461 -31.90 1.82 -14.81
N PRO A 462 -30.66 2.23 -15.19
CA PRO A 462 -29.47 2.05 -14.36
C PRO A 462 -29.61 2.65 -12.96
N LEU A 463 -28.90 2.09 -11.98
CA LEU A 463 -28.81 2.64 -10.63
C LEU A 463 -27.95 3.91 -10.60
N THR A 464 -28.54 5.05 -10.98
CA THR A 464 -27.89 6.36 -11.04
C THR A 464 -27.90 7.15 -9.72
N GLY A 465 -28.41 6.57 -8.63
CA GLY A 465 -28.54 7.24 -7.33
C GLY A 465 -27.96 6.41 -6.17
N GLY A 466 -27.25 7.09 -5.26
CA GLY A 466 -26.52 6.48 -4.15
C GLY A 466 -24.99 6.50 -4.36
N PRO A 467 -24.20 6.19 -3.33
CA PRO A 467 -22.74 6.15 -3.43
C PRO A 467 -22.27 5.03 -4.36
N VAL A 468 -21.08 5.22 -4.95
CA VAL A 468 -20.35 4.18 -5.69
C VAL A 468 -19.70 3.18 -4.73
N VAL A 469 -19.63 1.91 -5.16
CA VAL A 469 -19.16 0.78 -4.37
C VAL A 469 -18.09 0.02 -5.17
N PRO A 470 -16.88 -0.22 -4.63
CA PRO A 470 -16.33 0.40 -3.42
C PRO A 470 -16.21 1.92 -3.56
N ALA A 471 -16.13 2.63 -2.44
CA ALA A 471 -15.83 4.06 -2.45
C ALA A 471 -14.43 4.31 -3.05
N PRO A 472 -14.13 5.45 -3.71
CA PRO A 472 -12.87 5.60 -4.46
C PRO A 472 -11.58 5.40 -3.64
N ALA A 473 -11.57 5.79 -2.36
CA ALA A 473 -10.43 5.56 -1.47
C ALA A 473 -10.24 4.08 -1.07
N GLN A 474 -11.32 3.30 -1.12
CA GLN A 474 -11.35 1.86 -0.85
C GLN A 474 -11.05 1.06 -2.12
N ALA A 475 -11.51 1.51 -3.29
CA ALA A 475 -11.25 0.87 -4.59
C ALA A 475 -9.75 0.61 -4.82
N ARG A 476 -8.89 1.60 -4.55
CA ARG A 476 -7.42 1.46 -4.63
C ARG A 476 -6.80 0.46 -3.65
N LYS A 477 -7.58 -0.09 -2.72
CA LYS A 477 -7.19 -1.12 -1.74
C LYS A 477 -7.96 -2.42 -1.93
N ASP A 478 -8.86 -2.48 -2.91
CA ASP A 478 -9.76 -3.61 -3.15
C ASP A 478 -9.07 -4.66 -4.03
N PHE A 479 -8.02 -5.25 -3.46
CA PHE A 479 -7.29 -6.37 -4.04
C PHE A 479 -7.98 -7.70 -3.71
N PRO A 480 -7.85 -8.74 -4.55
CA PRO A 480 -8.29 -10.09 -4.20
C PRO A 480 -7.55 -10.62 -2.96
N PRO A 481 -8.21 -11.37 -2.06
CA PRO A 481 -7.61 -11.86 -0.82
C PRO A 481 -6.81 -13.17 -1.04
N ASP A 482 -5.79 -13.07 -1.87
CA ASP A 482 -4.96 -14.18 -2.39
C ASP A 482 -3.89 -14.72 -1.40
N GLY A 483 -3.76 -14.13 -0.21
CA GLY A 483 -2.72 -14.51 0.75
C GLY A 483 -1.27 -14.28 0.27
N ALA A 484 -1.05 -13.36 -0.68
CA ALA A 484 0.21 -13.11 -1.38
C ALA A 484 0.68 -14.25 -2.33
N CYS A 485 -0.27 -14.92 -2.99
CA CYS A 485 -0.02 -15.89 -4.05
C CYS A 485 0.27 -15.25 -5.42
N GLU A 486 -0.11 -14.01 -5.65
CA GLU A 486 0.47 -13.10 -6.64
C GLU A 486 1.92 -12.77 -6.23
N VAL A 487 2.87 -13.55 -6.74
CA VAL A 487 4.26 -13.42 -6.28
C VAL A 487 4.97 -12.20 -6.89
N ALA A 488 5.72 -11.49 -6.03
CA ALA A 488 6.45 -10.28 -6.38
C ALA A 488 7.51 -10.51 -7.49
N PRO A 489 7.97 -9.46 -8.21
CA PRO A 489 8.81 -9.63 -9.38
C PRO A 489 10.12 -10.39 -9.16
N ALA A 490 10.77 -10.22 -8.02
CA ALA A 490 12.02 -10.92 -7.70
C ALA A 490 11.86 -12.44 -7.38
N VAL A 491 10.64 -12.95 -7.24
CA VAL A 491 10.37 -14.36 -6.86
C VAL A 491 10.36 -15.24 -8.11
N THR A 492 11.13 -16.33 -8.10
CA THR A 492 11.27 -17.26 -9.24
C THR A 492 10.39 -18.51 -9.16
N ARG A 493 9.61 -18.69 -8.10
CA ARG A 493 8.77 -19.88 -7.85
C ARG A 493 7.63 -19.51 -6.90
N SER A 494 6.37 -19.82 -7.28
CA SER A 494 5.23 -19.64 -6.37
C SER A 494 5.22 -20.71 -5.26
N PRO A 495 4.61 -20.45 -4.10
CA PRO A 495 4.13 -21.48 -3.18
C PRO A 495 3.15 -22.45 -3.85
N ASP A 496 2.53 -23.37 -3.10
CA ASP A 496 1.53 -24.28 -3.68
C ASP A 496 0.15 -23.64 -3.88
N CYS A 497 -0.16 -22.57 -3.13
CA CYS A 497 -1.28 -21.65 -3.38
C CYS A 497 -2.61 -22.36 -3.63
N LEU A 498 -2.98 -23.26 -2.72
CA LEU A 498 -4.21 -24.04 -2.73
C LEU A 498 -5.25 -23.43 -1.78
N PHE A 499 -6.48 -23.29 -2.26
CA PHE A 499 -7.61 -22.67 -1.57
C PHE A 499 -8.89 -23.48 -1.77
N GLY A 500 -9.91 -23.25 -0.92
CA GLY A 500 -11.17 -23.99 -0.98
C GLY A 500 -11.02 -25.41 -0.43
N ALA A 501 -11.57 -26.40 -1.13
CA ALA A 501 -11.50 -27.81 -0.73
C ALA A 501 -10.11 -28.42 -1.03
N VAL A 502 -9.08 -28.04 -0.27
CA VAL A 502 -7.66 -28.35 -0.56
C VAL A 502 -7.32 -29.86 -0.66
N ASP A 503 -8.08 -30.72 0.01
CA ASP A 503 -7.94 -32.19 -0.07
C ASP A 503 -8.66 -32.81 -1.28
N SER A 504 -9.39 -32.00 -2.06
CA SER A 504 -10.12 -32.48 -3.24
C SER A 504 -9.16 -32.87 -4.36
N PRO A 505 -9.32 -34.06 -4.99
CA PRO A 505 -8.54 -34.44 -6.16
C PRO A 505 -8.86 -33.56 -7.38
N ASP A 506 -10.02 -32.90 -7.36
CA ASP A 506 -10.51 -32.03 -8.40
C ASP A 506 -10.17 -30.57 -8.09
N ARG A 507 -9.49 -29.90 -9.04
CA ARG A 507 -9.10 -28.50 -8.89
C ARG A 507 -9.18 -27.69 -10.17
N ILE A 508 -9.42 -26.39 -9.99
CA ILE A 508 -9.22 -25.34 -11.02
C ILE A 508 -7.82 -24.77 -10.82
N VAL A 509 -7.08 -24.56 -11.91
CA VAL A 509 -5.82 -23.82 -11.90
C VAL A 509 -6.06 -22.43 -12.48
N LEU A 510 -5.73 -21.37 -11.74
CA LEU A 510 -5.68 -19.99 -12.23
C LEU A 510 -4.23 -19.60 -12.49
N LEU A 511 -3.89 -19.24 -13.73
CA LEU A 511 -2.51 -19.07 -14.18
C LEU A 511 -2.32 -17.77 -14.97
N GLY A 512 -1.35 -16.92 -14.57
CA GLY A 512 -1.04 -15.70 -15.32
C GLY A 512 -0.26 -14.62 -14.56
N ASP A 513 -0.54 -13.36 -14.90
CA ASP A 513 -0.11 -12.17 -14.17
C ASP A 513 -1.26 -11.58 -13.33
N SER A 514 -1.12 -10.34 -12.86
CA SER A 514 -2.14 -9.66 -12.05
C SER A 514 -3.51 -9.49 -12.76
N HIS A 515 -3.57 -9.62 -14.09
CA HIS A 515 -4.83 -9.68 -14.84
C HIS A 515 -5.49 -11.07 -14.82
N ALA A 516 -4.75 -12.12 -14.43
CA ALA A 516 -5.32 -13.37 -13.93
C ALA A 516 -5.66 -13.26 -12.43
N GLY A 517 -4.76 -12.72 -11.60
CA GLY A 517 -4.96 -12.58 -10.15
C GLY A 517 -6.25 -11.84 -9.76
N GLN A 518 -6.64 -10.81 -10.52
CA GLN A 518 -7.93 -10.11 -10.31
C GLN A 518 -9.17 -11.02 -10.37
N TRP A 519 -9.07 -12.24 -10.91
CA TRP A 519 -10.16 -13.22 -10.98
C TRP A 519 -10.13 -14.27 -9.86
N PHE A 520 -9.18 -14.19 -8.92
CA PHE A 520 -9.03 -15.11 -7.79
C PHE A 520 -10.37 -15.41 -7.08
N SER A 521 -11.07 -14.37 -6.61
CA SER A 521 -12.31 -14.51 -5.86
C SER A 521 -13.43 -15.19 -6.68
N SER A 522 -13.52 -14.88 -7.97
CA SER A 522 -14.49 -15.52 -8.87
C SER A 522 -14.16 -17.00 -9.10
N MET A 523 -12.88 -17.33 -9.28
CA MET A 523 -12.45 -18.73 -9.45
C MET A 523 -12.61 -19.53 -8.16
N LEU A 524 -12.37 -18.92 -7.00
CA LEU A 524 -12.54 -19.56 -5.69
C LEU A 524 -14.02 -19.87 -5.45
N ALA A 525 -14.93 -18.93 -5.71
CA ALA A 525 -16.36 -19.16 -5.61
C ALA A 525 -16.84 -20.30 -6.54
N ILE A 526 -16.41 -20.30 -7.80
CA ILE A 526 -16.77 -21.32 -8.79
C ILE A 526 -16.23 -22.72 -8.43
N ALA A 527 -15.04 -22.78 -7.81
CA ALA A 527 -14.45 -24.01 -7.29
C ALA A 527 -15.18 -24.53 -6.03
N SER A 528 -15.44 -23.64 -5.06
CA SER A 528 -16.13 -23.98 -3.80
C SER A 528 -17.53 -24.55 -4.04
N GLN A 529 -18.32 -23.95 -4.95
CA GLN A 529 -19.63 -24.46 -5.38
C GLN A 529 -19.61 -25.90 -5.94
N ARG A 530 -18.43 -26.43 -6.28
CA ARG A 530 -18.22 -27.77 -6.84
C ARG A 530 -17.47 -28.71 -5.88
N GLY A 531 -17.11 -28.25 -4.68
CA GLY A 531 -16.24 -28.99 -3.75
C GLY A 531 -14.82 -29.20 -4.31
N TRP A 532 -14.34 -28.28 -5.14
CA TRP A 532 -13.03 -28.34 -5.79
C TRP A 532 -12.03 -27.39 -5.10
N ALA A 533 -10.74 -27.69 -5.22
CA ALA A 533 -9.71 -26.73 -4.85
C ALA A 533 -9.53 -25.66 -5.95
N LEU A 534 -9.12 -24.46 -5.56
CA LEU A 534 -8.47 -23.50 -6.46
C LEU A 534 -6.95 -23.60 -6.24
N GLN A 535 -6.18 -23.69 -7.31
CA GLN A 535 -4.73 -23.53 -7.29
C GLN A 535 -4.30 -22.29 -8.08
N GLU A 536 -3.61 -21.36 -7.43
CA GLU A 536 -3.18 -20.11 -8.06
C GLU A 536 -1.69 -20.10 -8.41
N PHE A 537 -1.39 -19.72 -9.65
CA PHE A 537 -0.05 -19.43 -10.14
C PHE A 537 -0.05 -18.07 -10.82
N VAL A 538 0.03 -17.02 -10.01
CA VAL A 538 0.03 -15.62 -10.47
C VAL A 538 1.35 -14.92 -10.14
N LYS A 539 1.85 -14.08 -11.06
CA LYS A 539 3.08 -13.33 -10.87
C LYS A 539 3.03 -11.91 -11.42
N GLN A 540 3.40 -10.93 -10.60
CA GLN A 540 3.29 -9.50 -10.91
C GLN A 540 4.00 -9.10 -12.22
N GLY A 541 3.24 -8.57 -13.18
CA GLY A 541 3.75 -8.08 -14.47
C GLY A 541 4.47 -9.11 -15.34
N CYS A 542 4.28 -10.41 -15.09
CA CYS A 542 4.99 -11.48 -15.79
C CYS A 542 4.13 -12.02 -16.95
N PRO A 543 4.45 -11.70 -18.22
CA PRO A 543 3.69 -12.22 -19.35
C PRO A 543 3.66 -13.76 -19.34
N LEU A 544 2.45 -14.29 -19.31
CA LEU A 544 2.18 -15.71 -19.54
C LEU A 544 2.59 -16.16 -20.96
N PRO A 545 2.36 -15.41 -22.06
CA PRO A 545 3.04 -15.69 -23.33
C PRO A 545 4.56 -15.55 -23.16
N GLN A 546 5.34 -16.43 -23.80
CA GLN A 546 6.80 -16.41 -23.69
C GLN A 546 7.43 -15.21 -24.41
N LEU A 547 7.48 -14.08 -23.70
CA LEU A 547 8.01 -12.79 -24.16
C LEU A 547 9.16 -12.32 -23.27
N ALA A 548 10.22 -11.80 -23.90
CA ALA A 548 11.25 -11.05 -23.20
C ALA A 548 10.76 -9.61 -22.98
N VAL A 549 10.56 -9.24 -21.71
CA VAL A 549 10.12 -7.91 -21.28
C VAL A 549 11.06 -7.35 -20.21
N ASP A 550 11.13 -6.03 -20.09
CA ASP A 550 11.72 -5.37 -18.93
C ASP A 550 10.65 -5.20 -17.83
N SER A 551 11.01 -5.47 -16.58
CA SER A 551 10.14 -5.17 -15.43
C SER A 551 10.39 -3.72 -14.99
N PRO A 552 9.37 -2.86 -14.91
CA PRO A 552 9.50 -1.51 -14.33
C PRO A 552 9.95 -1.55 -12.87
N GLN A 553 9.42 -2.47 -12.06
CA GLN A 553 9.74 -2.60 -10.64
C GLN A 553 11.21 -2.99 -10.38
N LEU A 554 11.77 -3.83 -11.27
CA LEU A 554 13.18 -4.25 -11.22
C LEU A 554 14.11 -3.27 -11.94
N GLY A 555 13.62 -2.55 -12.95
CA GLY A 555 14.38 -1.68 -13.85
C GLY A 555 15.34 -2.45 -14.78
N ARG A 556 14.96 -3.67 -15.20
CA ARG A 556 15.76 -4.55 -16.06
C ARG A 556 14.95 -5.69 -16.67
N ALA A 557 15.55 -6.38 -17.64
CA ALA A 557 15.03 -7.60 -18.26
C ALA A 557 14.58 -8.63 -17.22
N TYR A 558 13.33 -9.08 -17.37
CA TYR A 558 12.57 -9.80 -16.36
C TYR A 558 12.79 -11.32 -16.40
N ARG A 559 14.05 -11.76 -16.25
CA ARG A 559 14.45 -13.18 -16.33
C ARG A 559 13.82 -14.06 -15.26
N GLU A 560 13.42 -13.45 -14.13
CA GLU A 560 12.68 -14.10 -13.06
C GLU A 560 11.28 -14.56 -13.52
N CYS A 561 10.66 -13.86 -14.48
CA CYS A 561 9.42 -14.28 -15.13
C CYS A 561 9.63 -15.54 -15.98
N ASP A 562 10.69 -15.60 -16.79
CA ASP A 562 11.01 -16.81 -17.58
C ASP A 562 11.26 -18.03 -16.70
N THR A 563 12.00 -17.84 -15.60
CA THR A 563 12.33 -18.90 -14.64
C THR A 563 11.06 -19.42 -13.94
N TRP A 564 10.20 -18.50 -13.47
CA TRP A 564 8.93 -18.83 -12.84
C TRP A 564 7.97 -19.53 -13.81
N ARG A 565 7.85 -19.03 -15.04
CA ARG A 565 7.01 -19.63 -16.09
C ARG A 565 7.47 -21.06 -16.40
N ALA A 566 8.77 -21.32 -16.43
CA ALA A 566 9.31 -22.67 -16.58
C ALA A 566 9.01 -23.60 -15.38
N ASP A 567 9.21 -23.14 -14.13
CA ASP A 567 8.88 -23.91 -12.92
C ASP A 567 7.38 -24.26 -12.85
N THR A 568 6.52 -23.27 -13.07
CA THR A 568 5.06 -23.43 -13.01
C THR A 568 4.54 -24.40 -14.08
N LEU A 569 4.99 -24.27 -15.33
CA LEU A 569 4.58 -25.17 -16.42
C LEU A 569 5.06 -26.61 -16.19
N GLU A 570 6.22 -26.79 -15.57
CA GLU A 570 6.74 -28.11 -15.24
C GLU A 570 6.03 -28.74 -14.03
N ARG A 571 5.73 -27.95 -12.98
CA ARG A 571 4.91 -28.40 -11.84
C ARG A 571 3.53 -28.86 -12.28
N LEU A 572 2.87 -28.14 -13.19
CA LEU A 572 1.56 -28.51 -13.72
C LEU A 572 1.55 -29.84 -14.50
N ARG A 573 2.69 -30.26 -15.06
CA ARG A 573 2.84 -31.58 -15.71
C ARG A 573 3.09 -32.71 -14.71
N GLN A 574 3.75 -32.41 -13.59
CA GLN A 574 4.12 -33.40 -12.57
C GLN A 574 2.99 -33.65 -11.56
N GLN A 575 2.10 -32.68 -11.36
CA GLN A 575 0.91 -32.81 -10.52
C GLN A 575 -0.19 -33.66 -11.19
N PRO A 576 -1.16 -34.19 -10.43
CA PRO A 576 -2.38 -34.79 -10.98
C PRO A 576 -3.08 -33.83 -11.96
N LYS A 577 -3.72 -34.37 -13.01
CA LYS A 577 -4.44 -33.58 -14.01
C LYS A 577 -5.55 -32.73 -13.34
N PRO A 578 -5.57 -31.39 -13.48
CA PRO A 578 -6.66 -30.55 -12.99
C PRO A 578 -7.93 -30.70 -13.84
N ARG A 579 -9.08 -30.27 -13.30
CA ARG A 579 -10.36 -30.26 -14.03
C ARG A 579 -10.44 -29.16 -15.07
N LEU A 580 -9.80 -28.03 -14.79
CA LEU A 580 -9.78 -26.84 -15.65
C LEU A 580 -8.49 -26.06 -15.41
N ILE A 581 -7.88 -25.53 -16.48
CA ILE A 581 -6.83 -24.51 -16.41
C ILE A 581 -7.40 -23.22 -17.01
N VAL A 582 -7.53 -22.18 -16.19
CA VAL A 582 -7.91 -20.82 -16.60
C VAL A 582 -6.65 -19.98 -16.73
N ILE A 583 -6.42 -19.44 -17.92
CA ILE A 583 -5.29 -18.58 -18.25
C ILE A 583 -5.78 -17.16 -18.58
N ALA A 584 -5.09 -16.15 -18.06
CA ALA A 584 -5.27 -14.74 -18.41
C ALA A 584 -3.93 -13.99 -18.29
N SER A 585 -3.75 -12.89 -19.00
CA SER A 585 -2.54 -12.06 -18.94
C SER A 585 -2.80 -10.71 -19.59
N LEU A 586 -2.18 -9.64 -19.09
CA LEU A 586 -2.22 -8.32 -19.71
C LEU A 586 -1.76 -8.41 -21.18
N ASN A 587 -2.58 -7.94 -22.11
CA ASN A 587 -2.35 -8.16 -23.54
C ASN A 587 -1.50 -7.08 -24.21
N ARG A 588 -0.77 -6.27 -23.42
CA ARG A 588 -0.14 -5.01 -23.85
C ARG A 588 1.38 -4.96 -23.63
N TYR A 589 2.01 -6.08 -23.25
CA TYR A 589 3.47 -6.18 -23.06
C TYR A 589 4.30 -5.95 -24.33
N THR A 590 3.70 -6.09 -25.52
CA THR A 590 4.37 -5.81 -26.80
C THR A 590 3.38 -5.21 -27.78
N ALA A 591 3.85 -4.28 -28.61
CA ALA A 591 3.10 -3.75 -29.74
C ALA A 591 3.17 -4.64 -31.00
N ASP A 592 4.01 -5.70 -30.99
CA ASP A 592 4.11 -6.65 -32.10
C ASP A 592 3.16 -7.87 -31.89
N PRO A 593 2.06 -7.97 -32.65
CA PRO A 593 1.09 -9.05 -32.50
C PRO A 593 1.64 -10.42 -32.95
N ARG A 594 2.74 -10.48 -33.71
CA ARG A 594 3.37 -11.75 -34.13
C ARG A 594 4.15 -12.36 -32.99
N LEU A 595 5.02 -11.56 -32.35
CA LEU A 595 5.78 -11.99 -31.17
C LEU A 595 4.84 -12.47 -30.05
N LEU A 596 3.74 -11.75 -29.83
CA LEU A 596 2.69 -12.11 -28.88
C LEU A 596 2.03 -13.46 -29.23
N ALA A 597 1.65 -13.68 -30.49
CA ALA A 597 1.05 -14.94 -30.94
C ALA A 597 2.02 -16.14 -30.86
N GLU A 598 3.31 -15.94 -31.17
CA GLU A 598 4.37 -16.94 -31.01
C GLU A 598 4.64 -17.26 -29.53
N GLY A 599 4.67 -16.22 -28.67
CA GLY A 599 4.83 -16.36 -27.23
C GLY A 599 3.69 -17.17 -26.60
N TRP A 600 2.46 -16.94 -27.04
CA TRP A 600 1.31 -17.75 -26.62
C TRP A 600 1.41 -19.21 -27.05
N GLU A 601 1.81 -19.51 -28.30
CA GLU A 601 1.93 -20.90 -28.76
C GLU A 601 2.93 -21.71 -27.90
N LYS A 602 4.09 -21.10 -27.58
CA LYS A 602 5.12 -21.69 -26.70
C LYS A 602 4.63 -21.95 -25.27
N THR A 603 3.60 -21.23 -24.80
CA THR A 603 2.98 -21.48 -23.48
C THR A 603 1.80 -22.46 -23.58
N LEU A 604 1.07 -22.50 -24.70
CA LEU A 604 -0.05 -23.41 -24.88
C LEU A 604 0.38 -24.85 -25.18
N GLU A 605 1.49 -25.06 -25.90
CA GLU A 605 2.08 -26.39 -26.14
C GLU A 605 2.32 -27.20 -24.83
N PRO A 606 3.04 -26.70 -23.81
CA PRO A 606 3.24 -27.43 -22.56
C PRO A 606 1.95 -27.63 -21.76
N LEU A 607 0.99 -26.69 -21.82
CA LEU A 607 -0.30 -26.81 -21.13
C LEU A 607 -1.20 -27.88 -21.76
N ARG A 608 -1.27 -27.95 -23.10
CA ARG A 608 -2.05 -28.99 -23.82
C ARG A 608 -1.57 -30.39 -23.47
N ALA A 609 -0.28 -30.58 -23.21
CA ALA A 609 0.30 -31.86 -22.80
C ALA A 609 -0.22 -32.39 -21.45
N THR A 610 -0.80 -31.53 -20.60
CA THR A 610 -1.48 -31.97 -19.35
C THR A 610 -2.80 -32.71 -19.62
N GLY A 611 -3.37 -32.56 -20.82
CA GLY A 611 -4.66 -33.11 -21.20
C GLY A 611 -5.86 -32.49 -20.44
N ALA A 612 -5.68 -31.42 -19.68
CA ALA A 612 -6.76 -30.66 -19.05
C ALA A 612 -7.43 -29.69 -20.06
N PRO A 613 -8.73 -29.38 -19.91
CA PRO A 613 -9.36 -28.26 -20.61
C PRO A 613 -8.66 -26.94 -20.27
N ILE A 614 -8.38 -26.13 -21.30
CA ILE A 614 -7.77 -24.81 -21.15
C ILE A 614 -8.80 -23.76 -21.56
N VAL A 615 -9.06 -22.79 -20.69
CA VAL A 615 -9.82 -21.59 -21.01
C VAL A 615 -8.91 -20.38 -20.95
N TYR A 616 -8.87 -19.62 -22.05
CA TYR A 616 -8.40 -18.26 -22.04
C TYR A 616 -9.53 -17.31 -21.71
N LEU A 617 -9.37 -16.58 -20.60
CA LEU A 617 -10.21 -15.45 -20.23
C LEU A 617 -9.58 -14.20 -20.84
N GLU A 618 -10.29 -13.61 -21.81
CA GLU A 618 -9.83 -12.43 -22.56
C GLU A 618 -9.52 -11.27 -21.61
N ASP A 619 -8.42 -10.57 -21.87
CA ASP A 619 -7.96 -9.44 -21.07
C ASP A 619 -9.03 -8.33 -20.98
N THR A 620 -9.13 -7.75 -19.78
CA THR A 620 -10.12 -6.70 -19.47
C THR A 620 -9.74 -5.36 -20.11
N PRO A 621 -10.70 -4.44 -20.36
CA PRO A 621 -10.37 -3.13 -20.91
C PRO A 621 -9.43 -2.40 -19.95
N VAL A 622 -8.36 -1.79 -20.47
CA VAL A 622 -7.36 -1.07 -19.64
C VAL A 622 -7.61 0.44 -19.73
N PRO A 623 -8.14 1.12 -18.70
CA PRO A 623 -8.46 2.55 -18.73
C PRO A 623 -7.28 3.47 -19.08
N GLY A 624 -6.05 3.09 -18.69
CA GLY A 624 -4.84 3.91 -18.86
C GLY A 624 -4.81 5.18 -18.01
N THR A 625 -5.73 5.32 -17.04
CA THR A 625 -5.83 6.43 -16.10
C THR A 625 -6.38 5.95 -14.76
N ASP A 626 -5.89 6.49 -13.64
CA ASP A 626 -6.38 6.20 -12.28
C ASP A 626 -7.88 6.51 -12.13
N VAL A 627 -8.71 5.49 -12.30
CA VAL A 627 -10.16 5.57 -12.31
C VAL A 627 -10.72 6.04 -10.95
N PRO A 628 -10.29 5.50 -9.79
CA PRO A 628 -10.73 6.00 -8.50
C PRO A 628 -10.39 7.47 -8.27
N ALA A 629 -9.21 7.93 -8.68
CA ALA A 629 -8.90 9.37 -8.60
C ALA A 629 -9.91 10.19 -9.40
N CYS A 630 -10.17 9.83 -10.66
CA CYS A 630 -11.16 10.54 -11.47
C CYS A 630 -12.54 10.58 -10.79
N VAL A 631 -13.06 9.43 -10.36
CA VAL A 631 -14.40 9.34 -9.76
C VAL A 631 -14.49 10.11 -8.44
N SER A 632 -13.40 10.18 -7.65
CA SER A 632 -13.33 11.05 -6.46
C SER A 632 -13.53 12.54 -6.80
N GLY A 633 -13.15 12.97 -8.01
CA GLY A 633 -13.32 14.33 -8.50
C GLY A 633 -14.67 14.62 -9.16
N SER A 634 -15.49 13.60 -9.40
CA SER A 634 -16.81 13.72 -10.04
C SER A 634 -17.86 12.79 -9.38
N PRO A 635 -18.05 12.82 -8.04
CA PRO A 635 -18.91 11.87 -7.34
C PRO A 635 -20.38 11.93 -7.77
N GLY A 636 -20.87 13.10 -8.21
CA GLY A 636 -22.23 13.26 -8.74
C GLY A 636 -22.37 12.95 -10.24
N THR A 637 -21.26 12.75 -10.96
CA THR A 637 -21.27 12.44 -12.41
C THR A 637 -20.13 11.47 -12.79
N PRO A 638 -20.10 10.21 -12.30
CA PRO A 638 -19.02 9.27 -12.61
C PRO A 638 -18.87 8.95 -14.11
N ALA A 639 -19.91 9.18 -14.92
CA ALA A 639 -19.86 9.09 -16.38
C ALA A 639 -18.82 10.03 -17.03
N ALA A 640 -18.42 11.11 -16.36
CA ALA A 640 -17.33 11.98 -16.81
C ALA A 640 -15.95 11.27 -16.79
N CYS A 641 -15.83 10.14 -16.11
CA CYS A 641 -14.65 9.28 -16.06
C CYS A 641 -14.71 8.11 -17.06
N ALA A 642 -15.68 8.11 -17.97
CA ALA A 642 -15.69 7.16 -19.08
C ALA A 642 -14.45 7.36 -19.97
N PHE A 643 -13.79 6.26 -20.34
CA PHE A 643 -12.51 6.24 -21.05
C PHE A 643 -12.67 5.72 -22.48
N SER A 644 -11.70 6.00 -23.35
CA SER A 644 -11.73 5.62 -24.77
C SER A 644 -11.76 4.11 -24.96
N ARG A 645 -12.76 3.60 -25.71
CA ARG A 645 -12.86 2.17 -26.03
C ARG A 645 -11.67 1.72 -26.89
N ALA A 646 -11.32 2.52 -27.89
CA ALA A 646 -10.23 2.19 -28.83
C ALA A 646 -8.86 2.09 -28.15
N ASP A 647 -8.64 2.91 -27.11
CA ASP A 647 -7.39 2.89 -26.35
C ASP A 647 -7.39 1.84 -25.23
N ALA A 648 -8.57 1.43 -24.73
CA ALA A 648 -8.68 0.44 -23.66
C ALA A 648 -8.81 -1.01 -24.14
N GLN A 649 -9.45 -1.25 -25.30
CA GLN A 649 -9.65 -2.58 -25.88
C GLN A 649 -8.76 -2.75 -27.13
N GLN A 650 -7.47 -3.02 -26.91
CA GLN A 650 -6.56 -3.36 -28.01
C GLN A 650 -6.87 -4.74 -28.60
N THR A 651 -6.52 -4.92 -29.88
CA THR A 651 -6.92 -6.11 -30.63
C THR A 651 -6.16 -7.37 -30.22
N ASP A 652 -6.79 -8.22 -29.43
CA ASP A 652 -6.24 -9.50 -28.97
C ASP A 652 -5.91 -10.47 -30.13
N PRO A 653 -4.64 -10.89 -30.32
CA PRO A 653 -4.29 -11.92 -31.31
C PRO A 653 -4.70 -13.33 -30.88
N LEU A 654 -4.66 -13.65 -29.58
CA LEU A 654 -5.02 -14.97 -29.04
C LEU A 654 -6.53 -15.19 -29.13
N ALA A 655 -7.36 -14.27 -28.63
CA ALA A 655 -8.81 -14.39 -28.69
C ALA A 655 -9.31 -14.57 -30.14
N ARG A 656 -8.75 -13.82 -31.10
CA ARG A 656 -9.05 -14.00 -32.54
C ARG A 656 -8.64 -15.36 -33.09
N ARG A 657 -7.48 -15.90 -32.68
CA ARG A 657 -7.04 -17.24 -33.09
C ARG A 657 -7.92 -18.35 -32.50
N ILE A 658 -8.40 -18.18 -31.27
CA ILE A 658 -9.37 -19.10 -30.65
C ILE A 658 -10.72 -19.01 -31.38
N ALA A 659 -11.27 -17.80 -31.57
CA ALA A 659 -12.56 -17.59 -32.23
C ALA A 659 -12.60 -18.06 -33.70
N SER A 660 -11.46 -18.10 -34.38
CA SER A 660 -11.33 -18.65 -35.75
C SER A 660 -11.05 -20.16 -35.79
N GLY A 661 -10.98 -20.84 -34.64
CA GLY A 661 -10.69 -22.27 -34.55
C GLY A 661 -9.23 -22.65 -34.81
N ALA A 662 -8.32 -21.66 -34.91
CA ALA A 662 -6.90 -21.88 -35.21
C ALA A 662 -6.08 -22.41 -34.01
N LEU A 663 -6.72 -22.63 -32.86
CA LEU A 663 -6.11 -23.12 -31.62
C LEU A 663 -6.99 -24.22 -30.99
N PRO A 664 -6.98 -25.46 -31.53
CA PRO A 664 -7.75 -26.55 -30.95
C PRO A 664 -7.32 -26.85 -29.50
N GLY A 665 -8.29 -27.28 -28.69
CA GLY A 665 -8.10 -27.59 -27.27
C GLY A 665 -8.03 -26.39 -26.33
N VAL A 666 -8.23 -25.17 -26.83
CA VAL A 666 -8.30 -23.94 -26.02
C VAL A 666 -9.63 -23.25 -26.28
N LEU A 667 -10.38 -22.99 -25.22
CA LEU A 667 -11.65 -22.27 -25.25
C LEU A 667 -11.42 -20.80 -24.91
N GLY A 668 -12.25 -19.90 -25.43
CA GLY A 668 -12.16 -18.46 -25.20
C GLY A 668 -13.42 -17.95 -24.53
N VAL A 669 -13.29 -17.23 -23.42
CA VAL A 669 -14.40 -16.57 -22.73
C VAL A 669 -14.08 -15.09 -22.54
N SER A 670 -15.10 -14.24 -22.61
CA SER A 670 -14.92 -12.78 -22.55
C SER A 670 -16.04 -12.11 -21.76
N VAL A 671 -15.64 -11.31 -20.76
CA VAL A 671 -16.52 -10.44 -19.98
C VAL A 671 -16.56 -9.00 -20.54
N ASN A 672 -15.76 -8.71 -21.57
CA ASN A 672 -15.61 -7.38 -22.15
C ASN A 672 -16.92 -6.73 -22.64
N PRO A 673 -17.91 -7.46 -23.20
CA PRO A 673 -19.22 -6.90 -23.53
C PRO A 673 -20.04 -6.42 -22.32
N VAL A 674 -19.67 -6.83 -21.10
CA VAL A 674 -20.31 -6.42 -19.84
C VAL A 674 -19.58 -5.21 -19.25
N LEU A 675 -18.25 -5.25 -19.26
CA LEU A 675 -17.39 -4.15 -18.78
C LEU A 675 -17.45 -2.91 -19.68
N CYS A 676 -17.68 -3.08 -20.98
CA CYS A 676 -17.80 -2.02 -21.96
C CYS A 676 -19.03 -2.24 -22.88
N PRO A 677 -20.26 -2.03 -22.38
CA PRO A 677 -21.49 -2.35 -23.09
C PRO A 677 -21.78 -1.42 -24.28
N GLY A 678 -22.59 -1.90 -25.23
CA GLY A 678 -22.94 -1.20 -26.47
C GLY A 678 -21.76 -1.04 -27.43
N ASP A 679 -21.94 -0.20 -28.46
CA ASP A 679 -20.94 0.05 -29.53
C ASP A 679 -20.39 1.50 -29.52
N GLY A 680 -20.55 2.20 -28.39
CA GLY A 680 -20.11 3.59 -28.24
C GLY A 680 -18.59 3.76 -28.19
N PRO A 681 -18.06 4.98 -28.46
CA PRO A 681 -16.62 5.24 -28.48
C PRO A 681 -15.93 5.17 -27.12
N THR A 682 -16.69 5.00 -26.02
CA THR A 682 -16.18 4.96 -24.65
C THR A 682 -16.68 3.74 -23.87
N CYS A 683 -15.96 3.40 -22.81
CA CYS A 683 -16.32 2.42 -21.79
C CYS A 683 -16.60 3.15 -20.45
N PRO A 684 -17.54 2.67 -19.63
CA PRO A 684 -17.82 3.25 -18.32
C PRO A 684 -16.70 2.95 -17.30
N ALA A 685 -16.40 3.91 -16.43
CA ALA A 685 -15.61 3.69 -15.21
C ALA A 685 -16.46 3.16 -14.04
N VAL A 686 -17.76 3.46 -14.05
CA VAL A 686 -18.75 3.02 -13.06
C VAL A 686 -19.96 2.48 -13.80
N LEU A 687 -20.41 1.27 -13.43
CA LEU A 687 -21.60 0.64 -13.99
C LEU A 687 -22.52 0.21 -12.84
N ASP A 688 -23.74 0.76 -12.79
CA ASP A 688 -24.74 0.50 -11.74
C ASP A 688 -24.18 0.60 -10.30
N ARG A 689 -23.48 1.72 -10.06
CA ARG A 689 -22.73 2.05 -8.84
C ARG A 689 -21.45 1.25 -8.60
N ILE A 690 -21.18 0.15 -9.31
CA ILE A 690 -19.90 -0.56 -9.22
C ILE A 690 -18.78 0.28 -9.83
N LEU A 691 -17.82 0.68 -9.00
CA LEU A 691 -16.56 1.26 -9.46
C LEU A 691 -15.67 0.13 -9.98
N LEU A 692 -15.51 0.06 -11.30
CA LEU A 692 -15.01 -1.15 -11.97
C LEU A 692 -13.51 -1.39 -11.75
N TYR A 693 -12.70 -0.33 -11.66
CA TYR A 693 -11.24 -0.41 -11.66
C TYR A 693 -10.63 0.15 -10.38
N ARG A 694 -9.60 -0.54 -9.85
CA ARG A 694 -8.86 -0.14 -8.64
C ARG A 694 -7.72 0.83 -8.92
N ASP A 695 -7.24 0.88 -10.15
CA ASP A 695 -6.14 1.73 -10.59
C ASP A 695 -6.36 2.15 -12.07
N ASP A 696 -5.34 2.04 -12.92
CA ASP A 696 -5.37 2.37 -14.35
C ASP A 696 -5.55 1.15 -15.28
N SER A 697 -5.58 -0.06 -14.72
CA SER A 697 -5.49 -1.31 -15.49
C SER A 697 -6.27 -2.49 -14.90
N HIS A 698 -6.36 -2.61 -13.57
CA HIS A 698 -6.98 -3.76 -12.89
C HIS A 698 -8.39 -3.47 -12.39
N LEU A 699 -9.22 -4.52 -12.37
CA LEU A 699 -10.52 -4.51 -11.73
C LEU A 699 -10.43 -4.37 -10.19
N THR A 700 -11.46 -3.77 -9.60
CA THR A 700 -11.79 -3.95 -8.19
C THR A 700 -12.17 -5.42 -7.94
N ASN A 701 -11.76 -5.99 -6.81
CA ASN A 701 -12.20 -7.32 -6.39
C ASN A 701 -13.74 -7.42 -6.34
N VAL A 702 -14.41 -6.33 -5.95
CA VAL A 702 -15.87 -6.18 -6.02
C VAL A 702 -16.41 -6.39 -7.43
N ALA A 703 -15.82 -5.77 -8.45
CA ALA A 703 -16.27 -5.96 -9.83
C ALA A 703 -16.06 -7.42 -10.28
N ALA A 704 -14.94 -8.05 -9.93
CA ALA A 704 -14.71 -9.47 -10.21
C ALA A 704 -15.76 -10.38 -9.54
N VAL A 705 -16.03 -10.17 -8.24
CA VAL A 705 -17.06 -10.93 -7.49
C VAL A 705 -18.43 -10.78 -8.15
N VAL A 706 -18.85 -9.57 -8.52
CA VAL A 706 -20.13 -9.29 -9.20
C VAL A 706 -20.22 -9.96 -10.58
N LEU A 707 -19.09 -10.13 -11.29
CA LEU A 707 -19.03 -10.79 -12.59
C LEU A 707 -19.03 -12.33 -12.52
N THR A 708 -18.84 -12.92 -11.34
CA THR A 708 -18.73 -14.37 -11.12
C THR A 708 -19.85 -15.19 -11.78
N PRO A 709 -21.16 -14.85 -11.63
CA PRO A 709 -22.22 -15.67 -12.23
C PRO A 709 -22.20 -15.67 -13.78
N ARG A 710 -21.72 -14.58 -14.41
CA ARG A 710 -21.52 -14.55 -15.86
C ARG A 710 -20.30 -15.34 -16.28
N LEU A 711 -19.21 -15.24 -15.52
CA LEU A 711 -18.00 -15.99 -15.80
C LEU A 711 -18.27 -17.50 -15.69
N GLU A 712 -18.99 -17.93 -14.66
CA GLU A 712 -19.47 -19.31 -14.54
C GLU A 712 -20.35 -19.73 -15.72
N ARG A 713 -21.32 -18.89 -16.11
CA ARG A 713 -22.19 -19.18 -17.26
C ARG A 713 -21.37 -19.33 -18.54
N LEU A 714 -20.41 -18.44 -18.80
CA LEU A 714 -19.51 -18.52 -19.98
C LEU A 714 -18.63 -19.77 -19.96
N LEU A 715 -18.13 -20.16 -18.79
CA LEU A 715 -17.35 -21.39 -18.61
C LEU A 715 -18.20 -22.65 -18.82
N THR A 716 -19.49 -22.60 -18.47
CA THR A 716 -20.45 -23.70 -18.69
C THR A 716 -20.92 -23.75 -20.16
N GLU A 717 -21.29 -22.61 -20.75
CA GLU A 717 -21.71 -22.46 -22.15
C GLU A 717 -20.61 -22.86 -23.14
N SER A 718 -19.34 -22.62 -22.80
CA SER A 718 -18.18 -23.07 -23.60
C SER A 718 -17.84 -24.56 -23.43
N GLY A 719 -18.49 -25.27 -22.50
CA GLY A 719 -18.21 -26.67 -22.19
C GLY A 719 -16.94 -26.89 -21.36
N ALA A 720 -16.35 -25.82 -20.80
CA ALA A 720 -15.17 -25.91 -19.94
C ALA A 720 -15.48 -26.41 -18.52
N LEU A 721 -16.69 -26.13 -18.03
CA LEU A 721 -17.22 -26.65 -16.77
C LEU A 721 -18.46 -27.52 -17.01
N PRO A 722 -18.66 -28.60 -16.22
CA PRO A 722 -19.96 -29.22 -16.13
C PRO A 722 -20.96 -28.24 -15.51
N ALA A 723 -22.20 -28.29 -15.99
CA ALA A 723 -23.31 -27.62 -15.31
C ALA A 723 -23.41 -28.15 -13.86
N VAL A 724 -23.57 -27.25 -12.89
CA VAL A 724 -23.94 -27.65 -11.53
C VAL A 724 -25.26 -28.39 -11.64
N ALA A 725 -25.33 -29.59 -11.07
CA ALA A 725 -26.57 -30.35 -11.06
C ALA A 725 -27.61 -29.56 -10.26
N ALA A 726 -28.56 -28.93 -10.97
CA ALA A 726 -29.76 -28.42 -10.34
C ALA A 726 -30.37 -29.58 -9.53
N SER A 727 -30.64 -29.35 -8.25
CA SER A 727 -31.27 -30.31 -7.34
C SER A 727 -32.74 -30.51 -7.73
N GLY A 728 -32.93 -31.14 -8.89
CA GLY A 728 -34.19 -31.37 -9.57
C GLY A 728 -34.79 -32.69 -9.13
N THR A 729 -35.98 -32.60 -8.56
CA THR A 729 -36.90 -33.69 -8.28
C THR A 729 -37.11 -34.60 -9.50
N SER A 730 -36.55 -35.82 -9.45
CA SER A 730 -37.10 -36.96 -10.21
C SER A 730 -36.68 -38.27 -9.53
N GLY A 731 -37.65 -39.18 -9.37
CA GLY A 731 -37.43 -40.45 -8.67
C GLY A 731 -37.02 -41.58 -9.60
N ALA A 732 -36.18 -42.48 -9.11
CA ALA A 732 -36.01 -43.82 -9.65
C ALA A 732 -35.81 -44.83 -8.51
N SER A 733 -36.56 -45.93 -8.58
CA SER A 733 -36.54 -47.05 -7.63
C SER A 733 -35.22 -47.84 -7.70
N GLY A 734 -34.63 -48.21 -6.55
CA GLY A 734 -33.41 -49.03 -6.53
C GLY A 734 -32.97 -49.56 -5.16
N THR A 735 -33.61 -50.64 -4.71
CA THR A 735 -33.06 -51.71 -3.84
C THR A 735 -32.26 -51.37 -2.57
N SER A 736 -32.81 -51.84 -1.45
CA SER A 736 -32.22 -51.98 -0.11
C SER A 736 -30.75 -52.44 -0.04
N GLY A 737 -29.92 -51.67 0.65
CA GLY A 737 -28.69 -52.12 1.30
C GLY A 737 -28.69 -51.66 2.76
N THR A 738 -28.91 -52.58 3.71
CA THR A 738 -29.07 -52.25 5.14
C THR A 738 -27.74 -52.00 5.85
N VAL A 739 -27.61 -50.86 6.53
CA VAL A 739 -26.61 -50.66 7.59
C VAL A 739 -27.28 -50.04 8.83
N GLY A 740 -27.18 -50.78 9.94
CA GLY A 740 -27.50 -50.45 11.34
C GLY A 740 -28.29 -49.18 11.68
N SER A 741 -29.57 -49.35 12.04
CA SER A 741 -30.29 -48.39 12.87
C SER A 741 -29.90 -48.53 14.35
N ALA A 742 -29.51 -47.44 14.98
CA ALA A 742 -29.43 -47.31 16.45
C ALA A 742 -30.14 -46.01 16.89
N GLY A 743 -31.45 -45.94 16.67
CA GLY A 743 -32.28 -44.84 17.15
C GLY A 743 -32.52 -44.97 18.66
N ALA A 744 -31.83 -44.15 19.46
CA ALA A 744 -32.22 -43.93 20.85
C ALA A 744 -33.47 -43.03 20.89
N ALA A 745 -34.52 -43.46 21.59
CA ALA A 745 -35.78 -42.73 21.63
C ALA A 745 -35.66 -41.45 22.49
N GLY A 746 -35.65 -40.30 21.83
CA GLY A 746 -35.81 -38.99 22.46
C GLY A 746 -37.25 -38.73 22.91
N ALA A 747 -37.45 -37.69 23.73
CA ALA A 747 -38.74 -37.33 24.30
C ALA A 747 -39.85 -37.19 23.24
N ALA A 748 -41.06 -37.63 23.60
CA ALA A 748 -42.22 -37.84 22.72
C ALA A 748 -42.29 -36.93 21.47
N GLY A 749 -41.91 -37.49 20.31
CA GLY A 749 -42.03 -36.86 19.00
C GLY A 749 -40.74 -36.28 18.39
N TRP A 750 -39.65 -36.19 19.15
CA TRP A 750 -38.36 -35.68 18.63
C TRP A 750 -37.45 -36.79 18.09
N THR A 751 -36.87 -36.54 16.92
CA THR A 751 -35.84 -37.36 16.27
C THR A 751 -34.48 -36.72 16.47
N GLN A 752 -33.54 -37.40 17.11
CA GLN A 752 -32.19 -36.89 17.33
C GLN A 752 -31.37 -36.95 16.03
N LEU A 753 -30.84 -35.81 15.59
CA LEU A 753 -30.00 -35.65 14.40
C LEU A 753 -28.50 -35.67 14.74
N LEU A 754 -28.11 -35.12 15.90
CA LEU A 754 -26.76 -35.12 16.44
C LEU A 754 -26.84 -35.27 17.96
N ARG A 755 -25.89 -36.00 18.55
CA ARG A 755 -25.52 -35.90 19.96
C ARG A 755 -24.01 -36.10 20.08
N ASP A 756 -23.37 -35.24 20.85
CA ASP A 756 -21.99 -35.39 21.27
C ASP A 756 -21.94 -35.10 22.78
N ASP A 757 -21.53 -36.10 23.55
CA ASP A 757 -21.38 -36.06 25.00
C ASP A 757 -19.92 -35.81 25.42
N PHE A 758 -19.04 -35.51 24.46
CA PHE A 758 -17.62 -35.16 24.67
C PHE A 758 -16.82 -36.17 25.53
N ASP A 759 -17.22 -37.44 25.47
CA ASP A 759 -16.52 -38.57 26.10
C ASP A 759 -15.15 -38.82 25.46
N GLY A 760 -14.11 -38.89 26.29
CA GLY A 760 -12.78 -39.28 25.85
C GLY A 760 -11.70 -39.02 26.91
N PRO A 761 -10.43 -39.38 26.62
CA PRO A 761 -9.31 -39.15 27.55
C PRO A 761 -9.06 -37.66 27.82
N ALA A 762 -8.69 -37.32 29.06
CA ALA A 762 -8.29 -35.95 29.42
C ALA A 762 -7.14 -35.46 28.52
N GLY A 763 -7.29 -34.26 27.96
CA GLY A 763 -6.32 -33.64 27.06
C GLY A 763 -6.37 -34.14 25.61
N SER A 764 -7.29 -35.03 25.24
CA SER A 764 -7.54 -35.38 23.83
C SER A 764 -8.42 -34.34 23.12
N ARG A 765 -8.46 -34.37 21.78
CA ARG A 765 -9.34 -33.50 20.97
C ARG A 765 -10.78 -34.04 20.94
N PRO A 766 -11.79 -33.19 20.70
CA PRO A 766 -13.14 -33.65 20.37
C PRO A 766 -13.17 -34.46 19.05
N SER A 767 -14.29 -35.16 18.81
CA SER A 767 -14.47 -36.05 17.65
C SER A 767 -14.33 -35.30 16.31
N ASP A 768 -13.36 -35.71 15.49
CA ASP A 768 -13.12 -35.17 14.14
C ASP A 768 -14.22 -35.55 13.13
N ILE A 769 -15.02 -36.58 13.44
CA ILE A 769 -16.24 -36.93 12.71
C ILE A 769 -17.29 -35.83 12.87
N ASN A 770 -17.44 -35.29 14.09
CA ASN A 770 -18.48 -34.32 14.43
C ASN A 770 -18.03 -32.86 14.24
N TRP A 771 -16.74 -32.56 14.47
CA TRP A 771 -16.24 -31.19 14.58
C TRP A 771 -15.10 -30.88 13.60
N LEU A 772 -15.07 -29.62 13.17
CA LEU A 772 -13.97 -28.94 12.49
C LEU A 772 -13.35 -27.93 13.47
N HIS A 773 -12.07 -27.61 13.27
CA HIS A 773 -11.38 -26.57 14.02
C HIS A 773 -11.15 -25.35 13.13
N ASP A 774 -11.70 -24.21 13.54
CA ASP A 774 -11.36 -22.92 12.97
C ASP A 774 -10.02 -22.45 13.53
N THR A 775 -9.14 -21.97 12.66
CA THR A 775 -7.77 -21.58 13.05
C THR A 775 -7.37 -20.24 12.45
N GLY A 776 -6.46 -19.53 13.13
CA GLY A 776 -6.05 -18.19 12.72
C GLY A 776 -6.94 -17.09 13.30
N THR A 777 -7.07 -15.98 12.55
CA THR A 777 -7.81 -14.77 12.97
C THR A 777 -9.00 -14.46 12.06
N CYS A 778 -9.40 -15.42 11.22
CA CYS A 778 -10.48 -15.33 10.24
C CYS A 778 -10.64 -16.69 9.52
N TYR A 779 -11.79 -16.94 8.90
CA TYR A 779 -11.99 -18.09 8.01
C TYR A 779 -10.99 -18.09 6.83
N PRO A 780 -10.75 -19.25 6.17
CA PRO A 780 -9.91 -19.34 4.98
C PRO A 780 -10.30 -18.31 3.90
N GLY A 781 -9.30 -17.62 3.32
CA GLY A 781 -9.52 -16.48 2.42
C GLY A 781 -9.81 -15.14 3.13
N CYS A 782 -9.92 -15.15 4.46
CA CYS A 782 -10.01 -13.97 5.34
C CYS A 782 -10.99 -12.85 4.89
N PRO A 783 -12.25 -13.17 4.51
CA PRO A 783 -13.22 -12.15 4.08
C PRO A 783 -13.61 -11.19 5.21
N ALA A 784 -13.50 -11.65 6.46
CA ALA A 784 -13.72 -10.88 7.68
C ALA A 784 -12.50 -11.06 8.61
N ALA A 785 -11.53 -10.16 8.50
CA ALA A 785 -10.34 -10.15 9.36
C ALA A 785 -10.72 -9.91 10.83
N GLN A 786 -9.96 -10.51 11.76
CA GLN A 786 -10.31 -10.54 13.19
C GLN A 786 -11.74 -11.03 13.42
N TRP A 787 -12.09 -12.12 12.70
CA TRP A 787 -13.42 -12.74 12.63
C TRP A 787 -14.61 -11.80 12.34
N GLY A 788 -14.33 -10.58 11.84
CA GLY A 788 -15.34 -9.54 11.60
C GLY A 788 -15.68 -8.68 12.84
N THR A 789 -15.22 -9.09 14.02
CA THR A 789 -15.58 -8.50 15.31
C THR A 789 -14.47 -7.61 15.89
N GLY A 790 -13.22 -7.77 15.45
CA GLY A 790 -12.06 -7.08 16.02
C GLY A 790 -11.43 -7.77 17.24
N GLU A 791 -11.73 -9.06 17.46
CA GLU A 791 -11.11 -9.90 18.49
C GLU A 791 -9.59 -10.09 18.28
N VAL A 792 -8.84 -10.45 19.34
CA VAL A 792 -7.37 -10.30 19.39
C VAL A 792 -6.59 -11.60 19.56
N GLU A 793 -7.28 -12.70 19.76
CA GLU A 793 -6.74 -14.05 19.81
C GLU A 793 -6.46 -14.62 18.42
N THR A 794 -5.60 -15.64 18.40
CA THR A 794 -5.51 -16.58 17.28
C THR A 794 -6.19 -17.88 17.69
N MET A 795 -7.23 -18.30 16.96
CA MET A 795 -7.86 -19.60 17.16
C MET A 795 -6.90 -20.73 16.77
N THR A 796 -6.88 -21.81 17.54
CA THR A 796 -5.98 -22.96 17.28
C THR A 796 -6.70 -24.31 17.45
N ASP A 797 -6.13 -25.35 16.85
CA ASP A 797 -6.48 -26.75 17.09
C ASP A 797 -5.63 -27.38 18.22
N SER A 798 -4.87 -26.58 18.98
CA SER A 798 -4.06 -27.09 20.10
C SER A 798 -4.95 -27.59 21.24
N THR A 799 -4.55 -28.69 21.87
CA THR A 799 -5.16 -29.19 23.12
C THR A 799 -4.98 -28.22 24.31
N ASP A 800 -4.08 -27.23 24.18
CA ASP A 800 -4.00 -26.11 25.12
C ASP A 800 -5.29 -25.25 25.08
N ASN A 801 -5.94 -25.18 23.91
CA ASN A 801 -7.12 -24.34 23.65
C ASN A 801 -8.42 -25.14 23.45
N VAL A 802 -8.39 -26.36 22.91
CA VAL A 802 -9.58 -27.20 22.68
C VAL A 802 -9.27 -28.65 23.06
N ARG A 803 -9.87 -29.14 24.16
CA ARG A 803 -9.60 -30.50 24.68
C ARG A 803 -10.78 -31.08 25.45
N LEU A 804 -10.80 -32.38 25.65
CA LEU A 804 -11.70 -33.07 26.58
C LEU A 804 -11.12 -33.05 28.00
N ASP A 805 -11.97 -32.92 29.02
CA ASP A 805 -11.55 -32.88 30.45
C ASP A 805 -11.34 -34.27 31.09
N GLY A 806 -11.71 -35.33 30.37
CA GLY A 806 -11.64 -36.72 30.84
C GLY A 806 -12.82 -37.17 31.70
N LYS A 807 -13.89 -36.36 31.77
CA LYS A 807 -15.07 -36.57 32.63
C LYS A 807 -16.40 -36.34 31.90
N GLY A 808 -16.37 -36.24 30.57
CA GLY A 808 -17.55 -35.97 29.74
C GLY A 808 -17.79 -34.48 29.50
N ALA A 809 -16.74 -33.67 29.33
CA ALA A 809 -16.90 -32.30 28.86
C ALA A 809 -15.75 -31.84 27.94
N LEU A 810 -16.11 -31.02 26.95
CA LEU A 810 -15.20 -30.21 26.15
C LEU A 810 -14.80 -28.94 26.91
N GLU A 811 -13.51 -28.62 26.95
CA GLU A 811 -12.98 -27.34 27.41
C GLU A 811 -12.48 -26.50 26.22
N ILE A 812 -13.02 -25.28 26.08
CA ILE A 812 -12.50 -24.25 25.19
C ILE A 812 -11.85 -23.16 26.03
N VAL A 813 -10.53 -22.99 25.86
CA VAL A 813 -9.67 -22.31 26.85
C VAL A 813 -8.88 -21.18 26.20
N PRO A 814 -9.16 -19.91 26.55
CA PRO A 814 -8.29 -18.79 26.17
C PRO A 814 -6.96 -18.87 26.91
N THR A 815 -5.85 -18.90 26.18
CA THR A 815 -4.47 -18.92 26.72
C THR A 815 -3.72 -17.66 26.30
N ARG A 816 -2.66 -17.29 27.05
CA ARG A 816 -1.83 -16.11 26.76
C ARG A 816 -0.35 -16.41 26.90
N THR A 817 0.38 -16.33 25.80
CA THR A 817 1.83 -16.60 25.71
C THR A 817 2.53 -15.42 25.06
N ASP A 818 3.62 -14.93 25.66
CA ASP A 818 4.35 -13.72 25.21
C ASP A 818 3.46 -12.49 24.95
N GLY A 819 2.38 -12.34 25.72
CA GLY A 819 1.40 -11.25 25.58
C GLY A 819 0.43 -11.39 24.40
N ARG A 820 0.51 -12.48 23.62
CA ARG A 820 -0.46 -12.81 22.56
C ARG A 820 -1.51 -13.79 23.09
N TRP A 821 -2.75 -13.60 22.68
CA TRP A 821 -3.86 -14.48 23.03
C TRP A 821 -4.03 -15.61 22.00
N SER A 822 -4.44 -16.77 22.47
CA SER A 822 -4.90 -17.88 21.65
C SER A 822 -6.16 -18.47 22.28
N SER A 823 -7.07 -19.02 21.47
CA SER A 823 -8.29 -19.65 21.96
C SER A 823 -8.74 -20.76 21.02
N GLY A 824 -9.92 -21.32 21.28
CA GLY A 824 -10.53 -22.34 20.47
C GLY A 824 -11.84 -21.88 19.85
N ARG A 825 -12.08 -22.32 18.61
CA ARG A 825 -13.33 -22.20 17.87
C ARG A 825 -13.53 -23.52 17.12
N VAL A 826 -14.64 -24.19 17.37
CA VAL A 826 -15.02 -25.43 16.70
C VAL A 826 -16.41 -25.32 16.11
N GLU A 827 -16.60 -25.90 14.94
CA GLU A 827 -17.87 -25.89 14.22
C GLU A 827 -18.26 -27.30 13.77
N THR A 828 -19.57 -27.61 13.69
CA THR A 828 -19.99 -28.97 13.31
C THR A 828 -19.64 -29.27 11.86
N ARG A 829 -19.01 -30.42 11.58
CA ARG A 829 -18.70 -30.86 10.20
C ARG A 829 -19.96 -30.94 9.33
N ARG A 830 -21.09 -31.28 9.95
CA ARG A 830 -22.43 -31.19 9.34
C ARG A 830 -22.96 -29.75 9.33
N SER A 831 -23.58 -29.39 8.22
CA SER A 831 -24.32 -28.13 8.02
C SER A 831 -25.76 -28.36 7.52
N ASP A 832 -26.24 -29.60 7.54
CA ASP A 832 -27.56 -29.99 7.05
C ASP A 832 -28.67 -29.93 8.13
N PHE A 833 -28.42 -29.28 9.27
CA PHE A 833 -29.39 -29.18 10.35
C PHE A 833 -30.51 -28.19 10.00
N ALA A 834 -31.60 -28.69 9.43
CA ALA A 834 -32.78 -27.91 9.06
C ALA A 834 -34.04 -28.48 9.74
N PRO A 835 -35.05 -27.65 10.05
CA PRO A 835 -36.39 -28.13 10.36
C PRO A 835 -36.96 -28.90 9.14
N PRO A 836 -37.64 -30.05 9.32
CA PRO A 836 -38.38 -30.68 8.23
C PRO A 836 -39.53 -29.75 7.80
N PRO A 837 -40.01 -29.82 6.54
CA PRO A 837 -41.07 -28.93 6.05
C PRO A 837 -42.30 -28.91 6.96
N GLY A 838 -42.64 -27.73 7.50
CA GLY A 838 -43.76 -27.55 8.43
C GLY A 838 -43.51 -28.05 9.86
N GLY A 839 -42.28 -28.45 10.20
CA GLY A 839 -41.90 -28.95 11.52
C GLY A 839 -40.98 -28.01 12.30
N THR A 840 -40.37 -28.56 13.35
CA THR A 840 -39.50 -27.82 14.28
C THR A 840 -38.10 -28.43 14.32
N LEU A 841 -37.04 -27.61 14.36
CA LEU A 841 -35.66 -27.98 14.72
C LEU A 841 -35.38 -27.46 16.13
N ARG A 842 -34.63 -28.23 16.93
CA ARG A 842 -34.10 -27.83 18.24
C ARG A 842 -32.61 -28.10 18.29
N ILE A 843 -31.84 -27.07 18.61
CA ILE A 843 -30.38 -27.10 18.82
C ILE A 843 -30.15 -26.73 20.28
N GLU A 844 -29.45 -27.58 21.03
CA GLU A 844 -29.28 -27.43 22.49
C GLU A 844 -27.88 -27.85 22.94
N ALA A 845 -27.30 -27.11 23.89
CA ALA A 845 -26.05 -27.47 24.54
C ALA A 845 -26.12 -27.22 26.05
N SER A 846 -25.44 -28.06 26.83
CA SER A 846 -25.26 -27.85 28.26
C SER A 846 -23.87 -27.27 28.54
N ILE A 847 -23.82 -26.01 28.99
CA ILE A 847 -22.60 -25.19 29.03
C ILE A 847 -22.41 -24.59 30.42
N ALA A 848 -21.17 -24.56 30.89
CA ALA A 848 -20.71 -23.70 31.98
C ALA A 848 -19.76 -22.64 31.41
N LEU A 849 -20.07 -21.37 31.70
CA LEU A 849 -19.28 -20.21 31.26
C LEU A 849 -17.91 -20.15 31.97
N PRO A 850 -16.90 -19.48 31.39
CA PRO A 850 -15.61 -19.26 32.04
C PRO A 850 -15.74 -18.66 33.45
N ASP A 851 -15.21 -19.35 34.47
CA ASP A 851 -15.27 -18.93 35.88
C ASP A 851 -14.26 -17.80 36.21
N VAL A 852 -14.49 -16.65 35.60
CA VAL A 852 -13.70 -15.43 35.76
C VAL A 852 -14.63 -14.22 35.78
N THR A 853 -14.33 -13.22 36.61
CA THR A 853 -15.18 -12.03 36.79
C THR A 853 -14.39 -10.73 36.90
N GLY A 854 -15.08 -9.60 36.69
CA GLY A 854 -14.51 -8.26 36.87
C GLY A 854 -13.34 -7.98 35.92
N ALA A 855 -12.33 -7.25 36.40
CA ALA A 855 -11.17 -6.88 35.57
C ALA A 855 -10.41 -8.10 35.00
N LYS A 856 -10.43 -9.24 35.70
CA LYS A 856 -9.82 -10.50 35.25
C LYS A 856 -10.50 -11.10 34.03
N ALA A 857 -11.80 -10.84 33.86
CA ALA A 857 -12.62 -11.30 32.75
C ALA A 857 -12.70 -10.31 31.59
N ALA A 858 -12.08 -9.13 31.71
CA ALA A 858 -12.20 -8.07 30.71
C ALA A 858 -11.78 -8.58 29.32
N GLY A 859 -12.72 -8.57 28.37
CA GLY A 859 -12.53 -9.10 27.02
C GLY A 859 -13.00 -10.53 26.77
N TYR A 860 -13.31 -11.35 27.78
CA TYR A 860 -13.84 -12.71 27.54
C TYR A 860 -15.20 -12.65 26.82
N TRP A 861 -15.38 -13.47 25.79
CA TRP A 861 -16.62 -13.61 25.02
C TRP A 861 -16.89 -15.09 24.66
N PRO A 862 -17.37 -15.91 25.60
CA PRO A 862 -17.93 -17.23 25.29
C PRO A 862 -19.18 -17.13 24.41
N ALA A 863 -19.29 -18.01 23.41
CA ALA A 863 -20.44 -18.09 22.52
C ALA A 863 -20.78 -19.54 22.11
N PHE A 864 -22.08 -19.81 22.02
CA PHE A 864 -22.69 -20.98 21.39
C PHE A 864 -23.79 -20.49 20.43
N TRP A 865 -23.60 -20.76 19.15
CA TRP A 865 -24.36 -20.11 18.09
C TRP A 865 -24.41 -20.97 16.83
N THR A 866 -25.15 -20.50 15.83
CA THR A 866 -25.35 -21.23 14.57
C THR A 866 -25.31 -20.28 13.38
N LEU A 867 -24.86 -20.81 12.25
CA LEU A 867 -24.79 -20.09 10.98
C LEU A 867 -25.46 -20.89 9.86
N GLY A 868 -26.06 -20.17 8.91
CA GLY A 868 -26.58 -20.75 7.68
C GLY A 868 -25.50 -21.47 6.88
N ALA A 869 -25.79 -22.71 6.48
CA ALA A 869 -24.93 -23.54 5.63
C ALA A 869 -24.37 -22.83 4.39
N PRO A 870 -25.10 -21.94 3.68
CA PRO A 870 -24.56 -21.21 2.54
C PRO A 870 -23.36 -20.31 2.87
N LEU A 871 -23.11 -19.98 4.15
CA LEU A 871 -21.88 -19.28 4.52
C LEU A 871 -20.63 -20.10 4.20
N ARG A 872 -20.68 -21.44 4.23
CA ARG A 872 -19.53 -22.28 3.83
C ARG A 872 -19.21 -22.20 2.33
N ASP A 873 -20.10 -21.65 1.51
CA ASP A 873 -19.90 -21.43 0.08
C ASP A 873 -19.05 -20.17 -0.20
N GLY A 874 -17.95 -19.99 0.54
CA GLY A 874 -17.00 -18.88 0.37
C GLY A 874 -16.95 -17.85 1.50
N TYR A 875 -17.56 -18.12 2.65
CA TYR A 875 -17.49 -17.31 3.88
C TYR A 875 -18.04 -15.89 3.72
N THR A 876 -19.07 -15.72 2.88
CA THR A 876 -19.77 -14.46 2.64
C THR A 876 -21.29 -14.65 2.64
N GLY A 877 -22.05 -13.57 2.84
CA GLY A 877 -23.53 -13.61 2.87
C GLY A 877 -24.17 -13.30 4.23
N TRP A 878 -23.38 -13.20 5.30
CA TRP A 878 -23.84 -12.65 6.57
C TRP A 878 -24.32 -11.19 6.41
N PRO A 879 -25.39 -10.76 7.10
CA PRO A 879 -26.26 -11.52 8.01
C PRO A 879 -27.41 -12.23 7.25
N GLY A 880 -27.52 -12.01 5.93
CA GLY A 880 -28.64 -12.47 5.11
C GLY A 880 -28.84 -13.98 5.04
N ILE A 881 -27.83 -14.79 5.36
CA ILE A 881 -27.88 -16.26 5.44
C ILE A 881 -28.31 -16.80 6.83
N GLY A 882 -28.63 -15.92 7.78
CA GLY A 882 -29.07 -16.28 9.13
C GLY A 882 -27.93 -16.63 10.09
N GLU A 883 -27.94 -15.97 11.24
CA GLU A 883 -27.18 -16.33 12.43
C GLU A 883 -28.15 -16.42 13.60
N LEU A 884 -28.06 -17.49 14.39
CA LEU A 884 -28.83 -17.64 15.63
C LEU A 884 -27.88 -17.87 16.79
N ASP A 885 -27.67 -16.84 17.60
CA ASP A 885 -26.86 -16.87 18.79
C ASP A 885 -27.68 -17.49 19.91
N VAL A 886 -27.35 -18.73 20.26
CA VAL A 886 -28.11 -19.51 21.24
C VAL A 886 -27.78 -19.03 22.64
N MET A 887 -26.51 -18.73 22.87
CA MET A 887 -25.98 -18.14 24.08
C MET A 887 -24.71 -17.36 23.75
N GLU A 888 -24.67 -16.11 24.17
CA GLU A 888 -23.44 -15.34 24.30
C GLU A 888 -23.35 -14.73 25.69
N SER A 889 -22.12 -14.51 26.18
CA SER A 889 -21.85 -13.68 27.35
C SER A 889 -20.56 -12.90 27.15
N VAL A 890 -20.38 -11.80 27.88
CA VAL A 890 -19.16 -10.98 27.82
C VAL A 890 -18.69 -10.54 29.19
N ASN A 891 -17.38 -10.31 29.31
CA ASN A 891 -16.74 -9.67 30.47
C ASN A 891 -16.98 -10.37 31.83
N GLY A 892 -17.30 -11.67 31.83
CA GLY A 892 -17.52 -12.47 33.04
C GLY A 892 -18.77 -12.05 33.83
N ARG A 893 -19.87 -11.76 33.13
CA ARG A 893 -21.15 -11.38 33.73
C ARG A 893 -21.99 -12.59 34.17
N ASP A 894 -22.88 -12.35 35.13
CA ASP A 894 -24.01 -13.25 35.48
C ASP A 894 -25.22 -13.03 34.55
N SER A 895 -24.94 -12.82 33.27
CA SER A 895 -25.97 -12.68 32.24
C SER A 895 -25.52 -13.22 30.90
N VAL A 896 -26.49 -13.69 30.14
CA VAL A 896 -26.35 -14.15 28.76
C VAL A 896 -27.29 -13.36 27.87
N PHE A 897 -27.08 -13.37 26.58
CA PHE A 897 -28.05 -12.88 25.60
C PHE A 897 -28.14 -13.86 24.43
N ALA A 898 -29.26 -13.77 23.72
CA ALA A 898 -29.56 -14.52 22.53
C ALA A 898 -29.98 -13.56 21.44
N THR A 899 -29.51 -13.78 20.23
CA THR A 899 -29.67 -12.85 19.11
C THR A 899 -30.00 -13.62 17.83
N MET A 900 -30.68 -12.94 16.91
CA MET A 900 -30.88 -13.40 15.54
C MET A 900 -30.40 -12.30 14.61
N HIS A 901 -29.39 -12.60 13.80
CA HIS A 901 -28.94 -11.73 12.73
C HIS A 901 -29.54 -12.18 11.40
N CYS A 902 -30.06 -11.22 10.63
CA CYS A 902 -30.75 -11.47 9.36
C CYS A 902 -30.85 -10.24 8.45
N GLY A 903 -31.07 -10.47 7.16
CA GLY A 903 -31.34 -9.40 6.19
C GLY A 903 -30.10 -8.72 5.62
N ILE A 904 -29.72 -7.54 6.14
CA ILE A 904 -28.69 -6.65 5.56
C ILE A 904 -27.77 -6.06 6.64
N LEU A 905 -26.50 -5.78 6.29
CA LEU A 905 -25.41 -5.44 7.21
C LEU A 905 -25.64 -4.24 8.16
N GLU A 906 -26.46 -3.25 7.78
CA GLU A 906 -26.83 -2.13 8.65
C GLU A 906 -28.35 -1.93 8.65
N GLY A 907 -28.95 -1.93 9.85
CA GLY A 907 -30.38 -1.78 10.05
C GLY A 907 -31.18 -2.97 9.52
N GLY A 908 -31.96 -2.75 8.46
CA GLY A 908 -32.90 -3.76 7.95
C GLY A 908 -33.99 -4.18 8.95
N PRO A 909 -34.70 -5.29 8.70
CA PRO A 909 -35.72 -5.78 9.63
C PRO A 909 -35.13 -6.32 10.94
N CYS A 910 -33.84 -6.65 10.95
CA CYS A 910 -33.17 -7.29 12.07
C CYS A 910 -32.29 -6.34 12.91
N GLN A 911 -32.23 -5.06 12.55
CA GLN A 911 -31.56 -3.97 13.31
C GLN A 911 -30.05 -4.14 13.44
N GLU A 912 -29.41 -4.53 12.34
CA GLU A 912 -27.99 -4.83 12.27
C GLU A 912 -27.08 -3.61 12.51
N PRO A 913 -25.87 -3.80 13.09
CA PRO A 913 -25.28 -5.06 13.54
C PRO A 913 -25.68 -5.50 14.96
N ALA A 914 -26.74 -4.91 15.55
CA ALA A 914 -27.17 -5.28 16.91
C ALA A 914 -28.05 -6.54 16.96
N GLY A 915 -28.58 -6.97 15.81
CA GLY A 915 -29.50 -8.09 15.67
C GLY A 915 -30.82 -7.93 16.43
N LEU A 916 -31.70 -8.92 16.28
CA LEU A 916 -32.91 -9.02 17.10
C LEU A 916 -32.56 -9.69 18.42
N SER A 917 -31.86 -8.96 19.30
CA SER A 917 -31.36 -9.48 20.57
C SER A 917 -32.42 -9.51 21.68
N SER A 918 -32.29 -10.47 22.61
CA SER A 918 -33.01 -10.50 23.88
C SER A 918 -32.58 -9.40 24.85
N GLY A 919 -31.41 -8.78 24.60
CA GLY A 919 -30.66 -8.06 25.63
C GLY A 919 -30.22 -8.98 26.78
N PRO A 920 -29.47 -8.46 27.77
CA PRO A 920 -28.93 -9.28 28.86
C PRO A 920 -30.02 -9.90 29.73
N GLN A 921 -30.06 -11.22 29.78
CA GLN A 921 -30.93 -12.03 30.63
C GLN A 921 -30.12 -12.58 31.82
N PRO A 922 -30.64 -12.49 33.07
CA PRO A 922 -29.94 -13.02 34.25
C PRO A 922 -29.65 -14.52 34.15
N CYS A 923 -28.45 -14.91 34.55
CA CYS A 923 -27.93 -16.28 34.46
C CYS A 923 -27.17 -16.62 35.76
N ASP A 924 -27.90 -16.64 36.88
CA ASP A 924 -27.34 -16.89 38.21
C ASP A 924 -26.73 -18.31 38.29
N GLY A 925 -25.42 -18.39 38.50
CA GLY A 925 -24.70 -19.66 38.61
C GLY A 925 -24.13 -20.19 37.30
N CYS A 926 -24.35 -19.53 36.17
CA CYS A 926 -23.93 -20.01 34.84
C CYS A 926 -22.41 -20.12 34.62
N ARG A 927 -21.58 -19.58 35.53
CA ARG A 927 -20.13 -19.85 35.61
C ARG A 927 -19.75 -21.02 36.52
N SER A 928 -20.54 -21.28 37.56
CA SER A 928 -20.23 -22.26 38.61
C SER A 928 -20.89 -23.64 38.38
N GLY A 929 -21.74 -23.77 37.37
CA GLY A 929 -22.39 -25.02 36.97
C GLY A 929 -22.78 -25.02 35.49
N PHE A 930 -23.20 -26.18 34.99
CA PHE A 930 -23.73 -26.34 33.65
C PHE A 930 -25.22 -25.94 33.60
N HIS A 931 -25.59 -25.16 32.58
CA HIS A 931 -26.97 -24.76 32.28
C HIS A 931 -27.33 -25.16 30.85
N SER A 932 -28.62 -25.39 30.57
CA SER A 932 -29.11 -25.74 29.22
C SER A 932 -29.44 -24.47 28.43
N TYR A 933 -28.80 -24.32 27.27
CA TYR A 933 -29.06 -23.26 26.31
C TYR A 933 -29.58 -23.90 25.02
N ALA A 934 -30.74 -23.48 24.54
CA ALA A 934 -31.31 -24.03 23.31
C ALA A 934 -32.02 -23.00 22.45
N VAL A 935 -32.00 -23.24 21.13
CA VAL A 935 -32.83 -22.53 20.16
C VAL A 935 -33.76 -23.52 19.45
N GLU A 936 -35.00 -23.13 19.24
CA GLU A 936 -35.95 -23.83 18.37
C GLU A 936 -36.31 -22.96 17.17
N VAL A 937 -36.17 -23.52 15.97
CA VAL A 937 -36.69 -22.95 14.72
C VAL A 937 -37.97 -23.69 14.37
N ASP A 938 -39.11 -23.00 14.42
CA ASP A 938 -40.42 -23.57 14.13
C ASP A 938 -40.95 -23.04 12.80
N LEU A 939 -41.15 -23.93 11.83
CA LEU A 939 -41.74 -23.61 10.52
C LEU A 939 -43.16 -24.15 10.38
N ALA A 940 -43.80 -24.54 11.50
CA ALA A 940 -45.18 -25.00 11.49
C ALA A 940 -46.15 -23.89 11.03
N PRO A 941 -47.04 -24.13 10.04
CA PRO A 941 -47.91 -23.08 9.49
C PRO A 941 -48.77 -22.38 10.55
N GLY A 942 -48.59 -21.07 10.67
CA GLY A 942 -49.27 -20.23 11.68
C GLY A 942 -48.58 -20.16 13.05
N ALA A 943 -47.41 -20.77 13.20
CA ALA A 943 -46.56 -20.72 14.40
C ALA A 943 -45.09 -20.37 14.05
N GLU A 944 -44.85 -19.75 12.89
CA GLU A 944 -43.51 -19.48 12.35
C GLU A 944 -42.72 -18.50 13.24
N GLU A 945 -41.84 -19.04 14.10
CA GLU A 945 -41.00 -18.28 15.03
C GLU A 945 -39.69 -19.02 15.37
N VAL A 946 -38.68 -18.27 15.80
CA VAL A 946 -37.50 -18.79 16.51
C VAL A 946 -37.66 -18.48 18.01
N ARG A 947 -37.33 -19.44 18.87
CA ARG A 947 -37.45 -19.36 20.33
C ARG A 947 -36.16 -19.76 21.02
N TRP A 948 -35.69 -18.98 21.99
CA TRP A 948 -34.50 -19.30 22.79
C TRP A 948 -34.86 -19.64 24.22
N TYR A 949 -34.17 -20.64 24.75
CA TYR A 949 -34.43 -21.27 26.03
C TYR A 949 -33.17 -21.24 26.91
N LEU A 950 -33.37 -20.90 28.19
CA LEU A 950 -32.42 -21.07 29.28
C LEU A 950 -33.07 -21.99 30.32
N ASP A 951 -32.44 -23.13 30.60
CA ASP A 951 -32.93 -24.18 31.49
C ASP A 951 -34.40 -24.58 31.19
N GLY A 952 -34.70 -24.74 29.91
CA GLY A 952 -36.03 -25.09 29.41
C GLY A 952 -37.07 -23.96 29.47
N ARG A 953 -36.71 -22.74 29.89
CA ARG A 953 -37.60 -21.57 29.90
C ARG A 953 -37.33 -20.65 28.72
N VAL A 954 -38.36 -20.34 27.93
CA VAL A 954 -38.22 -19.38 26.83
C VAL A 954 -37.97 -17.98 27.38
N HIS A 955 -36.84 -17.36 26.99
CA HIS A 955 -36.49 -15.98 27.35
C HIS A 955 -36.47 -15.03 26.15
N HIS A 956 -36.46 -15.55 24.91
CA HIS A 956 -36.50 -14.73 23.69
C HIS A 956 -37.30 -15.37 22.56
N ARG A 957 -37.88 -14.54 21.69
CA ARG A 957 -38.73 -14.95 20.57
C ARG A 957 -38.63 -13.97 19.39
N VAL A 958 -38.49 -14.49 18.19
CA VAL A 958 -38.58 -13.74 16.92
C VAL A 958 -39.57 -14.43 16.00
N ALA A 959 -40.71 -13.80 15.74
CA ALA A 959 -41.73 -14.31 14.82
C ALA A 959 -41.43 -13.89 13.37
N ALA A 960 -41.79 -14.74 12.40
CA ALA A 960 -41.59 -14.50 10.97
C ALA A 960 -42.20 -13.16 10.48
N SER A 961 -43.33 -12.76 11.08
CA SER A 961 -44.04 -11.51 10.79
C SER A 961 -43.25 -10.23 11.10
N ARG A 962 -42.04 -10.32 11.68
CA ARG A 962 -41.12 -9.19 11.89
C ARG A 962 -40.37 -8.77 10.63
N MET A 963 -40.33 -9.63 9.60
CA MET A 963 -39.62 -9.40 8.34
C MET A 963 -40.44 -9.87 7.14
N ASP A 964 -39.96 -9.59 5.93
CA ASP A 964 -40.59 -10.14 4.72
C ASP A 964 -40.32 -11.65 4.58
N PRO A 965 -41.17 -12.41 3.87
CA PRO A 965 -41.03 -13.86 3.75
C PRO A 965 -39.70 -14.33 3.14
N GLU A 966 -39.10 -13.55 2.23
CA GLU A 966 -37.82 -13.92 1.59
C GLU A 966 -36.63 -13.68 2.53
N THR A 967 -36.69 -12.67 3.41
CA THR A 967 -35.71 -12.49 4.48
C THR A 967 -35.84 -13.54 5.56
N TRP A 968 -37.07 -13.93 5.96
CA TRP A 968 -37.28 -15.04 6.89
C TRP A 968 -36.72 -16.35 6.32
N LYS A 969 -37.13 -16.69 5.08
CA LYS A 969 -36.70 -17.91 4.40
C LYS A 969 -35.18 -18.03 4.29
N ARG A 970 -34.50 -16.95 3.89
CA ARG A 970 -33.03 -16.93 3.77
C ARG A 970 -32.28 -16.95 5.09
N ALA A 971 -32.95 -16.78 6.23
CA ALA A 971 -32.32 -16.84 7.54
C ALA A 971 -32.52 -18.19 8.26
N VAL A 972 -33.60 -18.94 7.96
CA VAL A 972 -33.94 -20.16 8.72
C VAL A 972 -34.49 -21.34 7.92
N ASP A 973 -34.81 -21.20 6.62
CA ASP A 973 -35.33 -22.29 5.76
C ASP A 973 -34.22 -22.93 4.90
N HIS A 974 -33.16 -23.35 5.58
CA HIS A 974 -32.01 -24.09 5.03
C HIS A 974 -31.27 -24.82 6.16
N GLY A 975 -30.24 -25.58 5.82
CA GLY A 975 -29.35 -26.18 6.81
C GLY A 975 -28.60 -25.13 7.62
N LEU A 976 -28.35 -25.43 8.90
CA LEU A 976 -27.50 -24.70 9.81
C LEU A 976 -26.30 -25.57 10.21
N PHE A 977 -25.19 -24.94 10.60
CA PHE A 977 -24.12 -25.57 11.40
C PHE A 977 -23.96 -24.85 12.74
N LEU A 978 -23.45 -25.56 13.74
CA LEU A 978 -23.28 -25.07 15.11
C LEU A 978 -21.83 -24.68 15.34
N ILE A 979 -21.61 -23.68 16.20
CA ILE A 979 -20.28 -23.14 16.53
C ILE A 979 -20.16 -22.98 18.05
N LEU A 980 -18.99 -23.33 18.59
CA LEU A 980 -18.61 -23.13 19.99
C LEU A 980 -17.25 -22.43 20.02
N ASN A 981 -17.14 -21.30 20.72
CA ASN A 981 -15.88 -20.59 20.91
C ASN A 981 -15.83 -19.78 22.21
N VAL A 982 -14.62 -19.31 22.54
CA VAL A 982 -14.42 -18.24 23.52
C VAL A 982 -13.51 -17.20 22.89
N ALA A 983 -14.09 -16.11 22.37
CA ALA A 983 -13.33 -15.00 21.81
C ALA A 983 -12.71 -14.10 22.91
N VAL A 984 -11.71 -13.29 22.54
CA VAL A 984 -11.01 -12.37 23.44
C VAL A 984 -10.93 -10.96 22.83
N GLY A 985 -11.63 -10.01 23.42
CA GLY A 985 -11.78 -8.66 22.90
C GLY A 985 -12.90 -8.57 21.87
N GLY A 986 -12.70 -7.77 20.82
CA GLY A 986 -13.75 -7.51 19.84
C GLY A 986 -14.75 -6.43 20.25
N SER A 987 -15.66 -6.14 19.33
CA SER A 987 -16.65 -5.06 19.39
C SER A 987 -17.63 -5.22 20.55
N LEU A 988 -18.05 -6.45 20.87
CA LEU A 988 -19.12 -6.68 21.84
C LEU A 988 -18.65 -6.52 23.30
N PRO A 989 -17.55 -7.15 23.78
CA PRO A 989 -16.96 -6.80 25.08
C PRO A 989 -16.60 -5.32 25.22
N LEU A 990 -16.20 -4.67 24.12
CA LEU A 990 -15.85 -3.24 24.11
C LEU A 990 -17.08 -2.33 24.24
N ALA A 991 -18.16 -2.61 23.51
CA ALA A 991 -19.45 -1.92 23.66
C ALA A 991 -19.99 -2.08 25.08
N ASP A 992 -19.70 -3.23 25.69
CA ASP A 992 -20.03 -3.56 27.07
C ASP A 992 -19.10 -2.89 28.13
N GLY A 993 -18.06 -2.19 27.69
CA GLY A 993 -17.26 -1.28 28.50
C GLY A 993 -15.89 -1.79 28.95
N ALA A 994 -15.44 -2.97 28.49
CA ALA A 994 -14.14 -3.53 28.85
C ALA A 994 -13.37 -4.12 27.66
N ARG A 995 -12.06 -4.29 27.83
CA ARG A 995 -11.15 -4.81 26.80
C ARG A 995 -10.03 -5.61 27.45
N PRO A 996 -9.44 -6.60 26.77
CA PRO A 996 -8.34 -7.38 27.33
C PRO A 996 -7.14 -6.48 27.66
N GLY A 997 -6.57 -6.72 28.85
CA GLY A 997 -5.45 -5.94 29.39
C GLY A 997 -4.47 -6.82 30.18
N PRO A 998 -3.47 -6.22 30.85
CA PRO A 998 -2.50 -6.96 31.66
C PRO A 998 -3.17 -7.83 32.73
N ASP A 999 -4.19 -7.27 33.39
CA ASP A 999 -4.94 -7.87 34.50
C ASP A 999 -5.97 -8.92 34.05
N THR A 1000 -6.26 -9.04 32.74
CA THR A 1000 -7.10 -10.13 32.20
C THR A 1000 -6.37 -11.46 32.39
N GLU A 1001 -7.01 -12.41 33.07
CA GLU A 1001 -6.40 -13.70 33.40
C GLU A 1001 -6.69 -14.73 32.30
N PRO A 1002 -5.68 -15.40 31.72
CA PRO A 1002 -5.89 -16.53 30.82
C PRO A 1002 -6.20 -17.81 31.62
N GLY A 1003 -6.65 -18.85 30.91
CA GLY A 1003 -6.76 -20.22 31.42
C GLY A 1003 -8.13 -20.62 31.97
N HIS A 1004 -9.14 -19.75 31.86
CA HIS A 1004 -10.49 -20.02 32.35
C HIS A 1004 -11.36 -20.62 31.21
N PRO A 1005 -11.72 -21.91 31.26
CA PRO A 1005 -12.40 -22.59 30.16
C PRO A 1005 -13.90 -22.29 30.12
N MET A 1006 -14.47 -22.15 28.92
CA MET A 1006 -15.87 -22.53 28.72
C MET A 1006 -15.92 -24.06 28.68
N ARG A 1007 -16.83 -24.67 29.46
CA ARG A 1007 -16.99 -26.13 29.53
C ARG A 1007 -18.32 -26.52 28.91
N VAL A 1008 -18.35 -27.53 28.05
CA VAL A 1008 -19.55 -28.03 27.38
C VAL A 1008 -19.71 -29.51 27.70
N ASP A 1009 -20.76 -29.87 28.43
CA ASP A 1009 -21.08 -31.24 28.85
C ASP A 1009 -21.61 -32.05 27.67
N HIS A 1010 -22.58 -31.52 26.94
CA HIS A 1010 -23.06 -32.14 25.70
C HIS A 1010 -23.66 -31.12 24.72
N VAL A 1011 -23.72 -31.51 23.45
CA VAL A 1011 -24.47 -30.84 22.37
C VAL A 1011 -25.46 -31.83 21.77
N THR A 1012 -26.69 -31.40 21.54
CA THR A 1012 -27.72 -32.15 20.81
C THR A 1012 -28.38 -31.32 19.73
N VAL A 1013 -28.72 -31.98 18.62
CA VAL A 1013 -29.62 -31.45 17.61
C VAL A 1013 -30.73 -32.46 17.41
N SER A 1014 -31.97 -32.00 17.38
CA SER A 1014 -33.14 -32.85 17.14
C SER A 1014 -34.18 -32.13 16.30
N SER A 1015 -35.02 -32.88 15.60
CA SER A 1015 -36.12 -32.32 14.83
C SER A 1015 -37.42 -33.07 15.07
N ARG A 1016 -38.54 -32.39 14.86
CA ARG A 1016 -39.89 -32.92 15.04
C ARG A 1016 -40.70 -32.61 13.78
N ALA A 1017 -41.31 -33.64 13.20
CA ALA A 1017 -42.22 -33.48 12.07
C ALA A 1017 -43.49 -32.69 12.49
N PRO A 1018 -44.19 -32.03 11.55
CA PRO A 1018 -45.51 -31.45 11.83
C PRO A 1018 -46.43 -32.48 12.50
N ALA A 1019 -47.18 -32.03 13.50
CA ALA A 1019 -48.23 -32.86 14.10
C ALA A 1019 -49.28 -33.20 13.03
N SER A 1020 -49.51 -34.49 12.79
CA SER A 1020 -50.59 -34.97 11.94
C SER A 1020 -51.94 -34.53 12.52
N ARG A 1021 -52.69 -33.72 11.76
CA ARG A 1021 -54.10 -33.40 12.06
C ARG A 1021 -55.02 -34.56 11.72
#